data_AF-A0A177QAF4-F1
#
_entry.id   AF-A0A177QAF4-F1
#
_cell.length_a   1.000
_cell.length_b   1.000
_cell.length_c   1.000
_cell.angle_alpha   90.00
_cell.angle_beta   90.00
_cell.angle_gamma   90.00
#
_symmetry.space_group_name_H-M   'P 1'
#
loop_
_entity.id
_entity.type
_entity.pdbx_description
1 polymer ?
#
loop_
_entity_poly.entity_id
_entity_poly.type
_entity_poly.pdbx_seq_one_letter_code
_entity_poly.pdbx_strand_id
1 'polypeptide(L)'
;MNRSKDKSLRLMATLLAVTLAFTGFSATLAALPEGSESTAAVVQNAGDSPATFLVQNLAPNGIPSGSAQSVEDVEPGGARVVPLSNNGSALVSSDQPYSALLSKEITSLAASANHSYSIMNLPTEGAPAAALPILLNDFSSEHWTSRFWIRNMGSTIACVRITYYVSASLTSVPVGASFTDSPTGQAGCQSGYALPPGGAHFFGDSPAGATAFPAQTVNTQLAGLVELLNSNESNGIAAGVDIYRTDGARLLGSYNGFSVDASHPQSDDAGTDIVIPLAIKHSSGYYSVIGVQNLGPTASNMQIRYIGQTEGGVPVDTTVSLPSVGRAAFHSTFDSSTPIPIDFVGYAIVTSTQPAAAVLVRAKQTTFLSGVNEPIYTAVNGVPRDRASANWNVPLIYRRVKQFPSDIIGWNSWIQVQVADGTTASVTVRMVGTPNSGCPAGPFQVTYQVSGSKVIYQNAESDNGFPSGHSPACFLGAAKVSSTKPVIVIANVSSDSFPGGDNEALYNSVPAEASTTPPTVTPTPNTPTTTTPTTVAPPTTVAPPTTVVPVPCNPDANQVALYTGPNFTGTCVLVGLGSYPSIGSTDFPDNALSSLKVGGNVQLVAYAGASYQGAYTVFQANRSALSGDAVGDNQTSSIKVQMRSGTTSDCAPTANEVAIFVDANYGGYCVIKGVGDYPDVTLAGFPNDAATSVKVGSQVQIVLYSDINFQANVARLQNSDPNLAGGSLGTNTASSFRVQPHSLTNCSPRANEAALFVTPLLTGECIIAGIGNYPDMLAAGLPNDALSRVSFAARASDVPLGAVEIVLYEDVNFQGASTVVRLSSPVLSVYGMDNKVSSFKVRATTCRPDSDEVALFVHINAGGTCVVRGGGIYQDMPVGFPNDSLSSVIRGCGVSVTFYADRDLKGTNWPAGEHSKVNNFEGNTNDRASSFRVLSLPLLCGFP
;
A
#
# COMPACT_ATOMS: atom_id res chain seq x y z
N MET A 1 -69.35 33.65 -33.14
CA MET A 1 -68.79 35.01 -33.31
C MET A 1 -67.29 34.95 -33.04
N ASN A 2 -66.47 35.64 -33.85
CA ASN A 2 -64.99 35.76 -33.82
C ASN A 2 -64.18 34.47 -33.55
N ARG A 3 -63.71 33.76 -34.60
CA ARG A 3 -62.44 33.99 -35.35
C ARG A 3 -61.19 33.72 -34.50
N SER A 4 -60.44 32.62 -34.69
CA SER A 4 -59.69 32.15 -35.88
C SER A 4 -58.26 32.71 -35.95
N LYS A 5 -57.27 31.82 -35.75
CA LYS A 5 -56.13 31.47 -36.64
C LYS A 5 -55.26 30.42 -35.91
N ASP A 6 -55.22 29.16 -36.36
CA ASP A 6 -54.42 28.63 -37.48
C ASP A 6 -52.90 28.92 -37.38
N LYS A 7 -52.13 27.89 -37.02
CA LYS A 7 -51.56 26.99 -38.04
C LYS A 7 -50.93 25.73 -37.42
N SER A 8 -51.52 24.58 -37.69
CA SER A 8 -50.82 23.29 -37.67
C SER A 8 -50.22 23.04 -39.06
N LEU A 9 -48.89 22.92 -39.16
CA LEU A 9 -48.28 22.26 -40.31
C LEU A 9 -46.94 21.62 -39.95
N ARG A 10 -46.83 20.36 -40.36
CA ARG A 10 -45.69 19.44 -40.27
C ARG A 10 -44.34 20.12 -40.56
N LEU A 11 -43.32 19.79 -39.78
CA LEU A 11 -41.94 19.77 -40.26
C LEU A 11 -41.27 18.46 -39.83
N MET A 12 -40.40 17.94 -40.70
CA MET A 12 -39.80 16.61 -40.56
C MET A 12 -38.84 16.54 -39.38
N ALA A 13 -39.01 15.53 -38.52
CA ALA A 13 -37.94 15.06 -37.66
C ALA A 13 -37.01 14.15 -38.48
N THR A 14 -36.04 14.75 -39.18
CA THR A 14 -34.97 14.00 -39.86
C THR A 14 -33.96 13.53 -38.82
N LEU A 15 -34.34 12.50 -38.06
CA LEU A 15 -33.44 11.81 -37.14
C LEU A 15 -32.48 10.96 -37.98
N LEU A 16 -31.27 11.48 -38.24
CA LEU A 16 -30.24 10.77 -38.99
C LEU A 16 -29.56 9.71 -38.11
N ALA A 17 -30.32 8.67 -37.74
CA ALA A 17 -29.78 7.46 -37.14
C ALA A 17 -28.99 6.68 -38.20
N VAL A 18 -27.66 6.79 -38.16
CA VAL A 18 -26.77 5.93 -38.95
C VAL A 18 -26.62 4.60 -38.22
N THR A 19 -27.59 3.71 -38.41
CA THR A 19 -27.49 2.30 -38.02
C THR A 19 -26.60 1.58 -39.02
N LEU A 20 -25.33 1.34 -38.68
CA LEU A 20 -24.52 0.36 -39.40
C LEU A 20 -24.86 -1.05 -38.91
N ALA A 21 -25.43 -1.87 -39.80
CA ALA A 21 -25.70 -3.27 -39.51
C ALA A 21 -24.42 -4.09 -39.59
N PHE A 22 -24.03 -4.71 -38.47
CA PHE A 22 -23.03 -5.78 -38.45
C PHE A 22 -23.70 -7.12 -38.19
N THR A 23 -23.69 -8.01 -39.18
CA THR A 23 -24.11 -9.41 -39.03
C THR A 23 -22.92 -10.34 -39.21
N GLY A 24 -22.51 -10.99 -38.12
CA GLY A 24 -21.82 -12.28 -38.14
C GLY A 24 -20.34 -12.29 -38.54
N PHE A 25 -19.47 -12.12 -37.55
CA PHE A 25 -18.50 -13.15 -37.14
C PHE A 25 -17.98 -12.84 -35.73
N SER A 26 -18.04 -13.80 -34.81
CA SER A 26 -17.68 -13.60 -33.40
C SER A 26 -16.17 -13.69 -33.17
N ALA A 27 -15.55 -12.57 -32.82
CA ALA A 27 -14.26 -12.51 -32.12
C ALA A 27 -14.15 -11.15 -31.39
N THR A 28 -14.94 -10.96 -30.33
CA THR A 28 -14.85 -9.78 -29.46
C THR A 28 -13.65 -9.90 -28.52
N LEU A 29 -12.69 -9.00 -28.65
CA LEU A 29 -11.66 -8.75 -27.64
C LEU A 29 -12.07 -7.55 -26.76
N ALA A 30 -11.67 -7.61 -25.49
CA ALA A 30 -11.47 -6.47 -24.59
C ALA A 30 -12.61 -5.45 -24.39
N ALA A 31 -13.79 -5.92 -23.98
CA ALA A 31 -14.55 -5.15 -23.01
C ALA A 31 -13.83 -5.25 -21.64
N LEU A 32 -13.45 -4.11 -21.05
CA LEU A 32 -13.33 -4.03 -19.58
C LEU A 32 -14.64 -4.54 -18.93
N PRO A 33 -14.63 -4.95 -17.64
CA PRO A 33 -15.77 -5.63 -17.00
C PRO A 33 -17.14 -4.98 -17.26
N GLU A 34 -17.15 -3.65 -17.44
CA GLU A 34 -18.16 -2.95 -18.20
C GLU A 34 -17.49 -2.04 -19.25
N GLY A 35 -18.15 -1.76 -20.39
CA GLY A 35 -17.82 -0.63 -21.27
C GLY A 35 -17.45 -0.91 -22.73
N SER A 36 -17.29 0.18 -23.48
CA SER A 36 -16.62 0.21 -24.79
C SER A 36 -15.27 0.93 -24.70
N GLU A 37 -14.23 0.29 -25.23
CA GLU A 37 -12.93 0.91 -25.48
C GLU A 37 -12.81 1.29 -26.96
N SER A 38 -12.39 2.54 -27.21
CA SER A 38 -12.07 3.08 -28.53
C SER A 38 -10.60 3.47 -28.55
N THR A 39 -9.91 3.18 -29.65
CA THR A 39 -8.48 3.47 -29.79
C THR A 39 -8.20 4.23 -31.07
N ALA A 40 -7.18 5.10 -31.04
CA ALA A 40 -6.73 5.83 -32.21
C ALA A 40 -5.20 5.99 -32.19
N ALA A 41 -4.59 5.96 -33.38
CA ALA A 41 -3.22 6.39 -33.57
C ALA A 41 -3.21 7.91 -33.81
N VAL A 42 -2.40 8.64 -33.05
CA VAL A 42 -2.14 10.07 -33.30
C VAL A 42 -0.78 10.18 -33.96
N VAL A 43 -0.73 10.61 -35.21
CA VAL A 43 0.51 10.70 -36.00
C VAL A 43 0.86 12.16 -36.25
N GLN A 44 2.10 12.55 -35.95
CA GLN A 44 2.64 13.90 -36.19
C GLN A 44 3.77 13.83 -37.21
N ASN A 45 3.71 14.69 -38.23
CA ASN A 45 4.81 14.89 -39.16
C ASN A 45 5.96 15.61 -38.46
N ALA A 46 7.10 14.95 -38.33
CA ALA A 46 8.34 15.49 -37.75
C ALA A 46 9.32 15.98 -38.82
N GLY A 47 9.07 15.69 -40.10
CA GLY A 47 9.85 16.14 -41.25
C GLY A 47 9.57 17.59 -41.67
N ASP A 48 10.29 18.02 -42.71
CA ASP A 48 10.29 19.40 -43.21
C ASP A 48 9.43 19.60 -44.48
N SER A 49 8.82 18.53 -45.01
CA SER A 49 7.86 18.56 -46.13
C SER A 49 6.52 17.96 -45.72
N PRO A 50 5.40 18.24 -46.43
CA PRO A 50 4.12 17.57 -46.18
C PRO A 50 4.26 16.05 -46.24
N ALA A 51 3.59 15.36 -45.31
CA ALA A 51 3.70 13.92 -45.14
C ALA A 51 2.41 13.19 -45.51
N THR A 52 2.57 11.99 -46.06
CA THR A 52 1.56 10.96 -46.19
C THR A 52 1.74 9.93 -45.08
N PHE A 53 0.65 9.55 -44.42
CA PHE A 53 0.64 8.48 -43.43
C PHE A 53 -0.21 7.30 -43.92
N LEU A 54 0.31 6.09 -43.78
CA LEU A 54 -0.45 4.86 -43.94
C LEU A 54 -0.58 4.17 -42.58
N VAL A 55 -1.82 4.05 -42.08
CA VAL A 55 -2.15 3.40 -40.81
C VAL A 55 -2.91 2.11 -41.09
N GLN A 56 -2.24 0.99 -40.90
CA GLN A 56 -2.74 -0.35 -41.17
C GLN A 56 -3.04 -1.06 -39.85
N ASN A 57 -4.31 -1.36 -39.57
CA ASN A 57 -4.68 -2.20 -38.42
C ASN A 57 -4.00 -3.56 -38.51
N LEU A 58 -3.58 -4.11 -37.36
CA LEU A 58 -3.00 -5.45 -37.25
C LEU A 58 -3.88 -6.35 -36.38
N ALA A 59 -3.98 -7.62 -36.76
CA ALA A 59 -4.48 -8.68 -35.88
C ALA A 59 -3.41 -9.06 -34.83
N PRO A 60 -3.77 -9.75 -33.71
CA PRO A 60 -2.80 -10.11 -32.66
C PRO A 60 -1.62 -10.95 -33.15
N ASN A 61 -1.79 -11.74 -34.21
CA ASN A 61 -0.72 -12.50 -34.86
C ASN A 61 0.23 -11.66 -35.75
N GLY A 62 0.08 -10.33 -35.76
CA GLY A 62 0.91 -9.39 -36.53
C GLY A 62 0.48 -9.21 -37.99
N ILE A 63 -0.55 -9.91 -38.46
CA ILE A 63 -1.00 -9.83 -39.85
C ILE A 63 -1.89 -8.58 -40.05
N PRO A 64 -1.67 -7.77 -41.11
CA PRO A 64 -2.57 -6.70 -41.53
C PRO A 64 -4.04 -7.12 -41.63
N SER A 65 -4.93 -6.37 -40.97
CA SER A 65 -6.37 -6.58 -40.99
C SER A 65 -7.11 -5.42 -41.68
N GLY A 66 -7.86 -5.73 -42.74
CA GLY A 66 -8.55 -4.72 -43.55
C GLY A 66 -7.59 -3.82 -44.35
N SER A 67 -8.13 -2.78 -45.00
CA SER A 67 -7.35 -1.81 -45.77
C SER A 67 -6.62 -0.81 -44.86
N ALA A 68 -5.42 -0.40 -45.25
CA ALA A 68 -4.74 0.75 -44.63
C ALA A 68 -5.54 2.04 -44.83
N GLN A 69 -5.57 2.88 -43.80
CA GLN A 69 -6.09 4.24 -43.87
C GLN A 69 -4.96 5.18 -44.34
N SER A 70 -5.15 5.84 -45.49
CA SER A 70 -4.26 6.90 -45.97
C SER A 70 -4.66 8.24 -45.35
N VAL A 71 -3.68 9.02 -44.89
CA VAL A 71 -3.88 10.40 -44.48
C VAL A 71 -2.80 11.27 -45.12
N GLU A 72 -3.21 12.01 -46.13
CA GLU A 72 -2.35 12.81 -47.01
C GLU A 72 -2.24 14.27 -46.53
N ASP A 73 -1.29 15.00 -47.11
CA ASP A 73 -1.06 16.44 -46.90
C ASP A 73 -0.99 16.87 -45.43
N VAL A 74 -0.23 16.14 -44.61
CA VAL A 74 0.06 16.53 -43.23
C VAL A 74 1.26 17.46 -43.18
N GLU A 75 1.00 18.77 -43.11
CA GLU A 75 2.01 19.83 -43.01
C GLU A 75 3.09 19.61 -41.92
N PRO A 76 4.34 20.11 -42.11
CA PRO A 76 5.43 20.02 -41.13
C PRO A 76 5.08 20.48 -39.70
N GLY A 77 5.14 19.54 -38.76
CA GLY A 77 4.77 19.71 -37.35
C GLY A 77 3.28 19.53 -37.06
N GLY A 78 2.43 19.36 -38.07
CA GLY A 78 1.00 19.04 -37.93
C GLY A 78 0.76 17.57 -37.63
N ALA A 79 -0.43 17.27 -37.09
CA ALA A 79 -0.83 15.92 -36.73
C ALA A 79 -2.23 15.53 -37.22
N ARG A 80 -2.54 14.23 -37.11
CA ARG A 80 -3.82 13.62 -37.45
C ARG A 80 -4.15 12.51 -36.45
N VAL A 81 -5.44 12.38 -36.12
CA VAL A 81 -5.97 11.28 -35.30
C VAL A 81 -6.64 10.29 -36.23
N VAL A 82 -6.20 9.03 -36.18
CA VAL A 82 -6.67 7.96 -37.07
C VAL A 82 -7.29 6.85 -36.21
N PRO A 83 -8.62 6.64 -36.25
CA PRO A 83 -9.27 5.58 -35.50
C PRO A 83 -8.72 4.21 -35.84
N LEU A 84 -8.49 3.38 -34.82
CA LEU A 84 -8.10 1.99 -34.97
C LEU A 84 -9.31 1.09 -34.72
N SER A 85 -9.20 -0.15 -35.21
CA SER A 85 -10.08 -1.24 -34.80
C SER A 85 -9.90 -1.59 -33.31
N ASN A 86 -10.87 -2.31 -32.74
CA ASN A 86 -10.96 -2.66 -31.32
C ASN A 86 -9.75 -3.42 -30.72
N ASN A 87 -8.74 -3.79 -31.53
CA ASN A 87 -7.51 -4.42 -31.05
C ASN A 87 -6.41 -3.41 -30.64
N GLY A 88 -6.62 -2.10 -30.80
CA GLY A 88 -5.67 -1.06 -30.35
C GLY A 88 -4.29 -1.12 -31.00
N SER A 89 -4.19 -1.74 -32.19
CA SER A 89 -2.94 -2.15 -32.81
C SER A 89 -2.89 -1.80 -34.29
N ALA A 90 -1.86 -1.05 -34.68
CA ALA A 90 -1.59 -0.71 -36.06
C ALA A 90 -0.10 -0.65 -36.38
N LEU A 91 0.24 -0.94 -37.64
CA LEU A 91 1.46 -0.50 -38.28
C LEU A 91 1.23 0.91 -38.83
N VAL A 92 2.06 1.86 -38.41
CA VAL A 92 2.14 3.20 -39.01
C VAL A 92 3.34 3.22 -39.93
N SER A 93 3.24 3.91 -41.07
CA SER A 93 4.37 4.24 -41.94
C SER A 93 4.15 5.60 -42.59
N SER A 94 5.23 6.26 -43.01
CA SER A 94 5.19 7.57 -43.66
C SER A 94 6.36 7.75 -44.64
N ASP A 95 6.18 8.69 -45.57
CA ASP A 95 7.19 9.22 -46.50
C ASP A 95 8.07 10.32 -45.86
N GLN A 96 7.77 10.75 -44.64
CA GLN A 96 8.56 11.70 -43.84
C GLN A 96 8.89 11.12 -42.45
N PRO A 97 9.88 11.69 -41.74
CA PRO A 97 10.08 11.40 -40.33
C PRO A 97 8.84 11.70 -39.50
N TYR A 98 8.50 10.87 -38.51
CA TYR A 98 7.28 11.06 -37.73
C TYR A 98 7.39 10.62 -36.26
N SER A 99 6.43 11.10 -35.46
CA SER A 99 6.19 10.67 -34.08
C SER A 99 4.75 10.17 -33.96
N ALA A 100 4.49 9.17 -33.12
CA ALA A 100 3.16 8.57 -32.99
C ALA A 100 2.78 8.22 -31.54
N LEU A 101 1.49 8.41 -31.21
CA LEU A 101 0.88 8.06 -29.92
C LEU A 101 -0.28 7.07 -30.13
N LEU A 102 -0.58 6.29 -29.09
CA LEU A 102 -1.81 5.52 -28.96
C LEU A 102 -2.69 6.20 -27.92
N SER A 103 -3.84 6.75 -28.35
CA SER A 103 -4.87 7.26 -27.44
C SER A 103 -5.96 6.22 -27.22
N LYS A 104 -6.41 6.07 -25.98
CA LYS A 104 -7.45 5.14 -25.52
C LYS A 104 -8.57 5.91 -24.83
N GLU A 105 -9.80 5.74 -25.31
CA GLU A 105 -11.03 6.28 -24.72
C GLU A 105 -11.87 5.13 -24.19
N ILE A 106 -12.31 5.19 -22.94
CA ILE A 106 -13.10 4.13 -22.29
C ILE A 106 -14.39 4.73 -21.73
N THR A 107 -15.54 4.20 -22.18
CA THR A 107 -16.84 4.85 -21.97
C THR A 107 -17.88 3.99 -21.24
N SER A 108 -18.49 4.59 -20.22
CA SER A 108 -19.77 4.28 -19.57
C SER A 108 -20.82 3.66 -20.50
N LEU A 109 -21.36 2.46 -20.22
CA LEU A 109 -22.66 2.05 -20.77
C LEU A 109 -23.83 2.42 -19.83
N ALA A 110 -23.54 2.89 -18.61
CA ALA A 110 -24.52 3.27 -17.61
C ALA A 110 -24.95 4.74 -17.75
N ALA A 111 -26.10 5.10 -17.16
CA ALA A 111 -26.65 6.46 -17.23
C ALA A 111 -25.79 7.54 -16.52
N SER A 112 -24.88 7.13 -15.64
CA SER A 112 -23.79 7.94 -15.07
C SER A 112 -22.48 7.56 -15.76
N ALA A 113 -22.31 8.04 -17.00
CA ALA A 113 -21.30 7.52 -17.92
C ALA A 113 -19.86 7.94 -17.54
N ASN A 114 -19.18 7.11 -16.73
CA ASN A 114 -17.76 7.27 -16.43
C ASN A 114 -16.92 7.23 -17.72
N HIS A 115 -16.07 8.24 -17.91
CA HIS A 115 -15.17 8.33 -19.05
C HIS A 115 -13.71 8.39 -18.57
N SER A 116 -12.88 7.49 -19.09
CA SER A 116 -11.43 7.52 -18.86
C SER A 116 -10.71 7.73 -20.18
N TYR A 117 -9.63 8.50 -20.13
CA TYR A 117 -8.79 8.80 -21.28
C TYR A 117 -7.33 8.55 -20.93
N SER A 118 -6.60 7.89 -21.82
CA SER A 118 -5.17 7.64 -21.61
C SER A 118 -4.41 7.72 -22.93
N ILE A 119 -3.15 8.12 -22.86
CA ILE A 119 -2.27 8.28 -24.01
C ILE A 119 -0.91 7.67 -23.66
N MET A 120 -0.33 6.95 -24.60
CA MET A 120 1.05 6.47 -24.51
C MET A 120 1.76 6.61 -25.86
N ASN A 121 3.08 6.56 -25.87
CA ASN A 121 3.82 6.56 -27.14
C ASN A 121 3.60 5.24 -27.87
N LEU A 122 3.51 5.27 -29.20
CA LEU A 122 3.63 4.06 -30.01
C LEU A 122 5.13 3.76 -30.16
N PRO A 123 5.65 2.66 -29.59
CA PRO A 123 7.07 2.34 -29.69
C PRO A 123 7.45 2.09 -31.14
N THR A 124 8.57 2.66 -31.55
CA THR A 124 9.11 2.62 -32.91
C THR A 124 10.22 1.60 -33.08
N GLU A 125 10.88 1.26 -31.98
CA GLU A 125 11.97 0.29 -31.87
C GLU A 125 11.62 -0.72 -30.76
N GLY A 126 12.42 -1.78 -30.62
CA GLY A 126 12.26 -2.78 -29.57
C GLY A 126 13.60 -3.14 -28.94
N ALA A 127 13.59 -3.44 -27.65
CA ALA A 127 14.75 -3.75 -26.83
C ALA A 127 14.83 -5.27 -26.50
N PRO A 128 15.97 -5.80 -26.04
CA PRO A 128 16.08 -7.19 -25.60
C PRO A 128 15.34 -7.43 -24.27
N ALA A 129 15.03 -6.39 -23.49
CA ALA A 129 14.15 -6.48 -22.33
C ALA A 129 13.28 -5.22 -22.17
N ALA A 130 12.15 -5.36 -21.47
CA ALA A 130 11.28 -4.25 -21.09
C ALA A 130 10.92 -4.34 -19.59
N ALA A 131 11.19 -3.27 -18.84
CA ALA A 131 10.88 -3.16 -17.42
C ALA A 131 9.49 -2.52 -17.21
N LEU A 132 8.72 -3.06 -16.25
CA LEU A 132 7.34 -2.68 -15.95
C LEU A 132 7.24 -2.34 -14.45
N PRO A 133 7.60 -1.12 -14.01
CA PRO A 133 7.78 -0.82 -12.57
C PRO A 133 6.53 -0.94 -11.70
N ILE A 134 5.34 -0.90 -12.31
CA ILE A 134 4.06 -1.05 -11.63
C ILE A 134 3.17 -2.00 -12.41
N LEU A 135 2.82 -3.12 -11.79
CA LEU A 135 1.76 -4.04 -12.19
C LEU A 135 0.90 -4.33 -10.96
N LEU A 136 -0.40 -4.40 -11.13
CA LEU A 136 -1.36 -4.68 -10.05
C LEU A 136 -2.20 -5.89 -10.44
N ASN A 137 -2.43 -6.80 -9.49
CA ASN A 137 -3.27 -7.97 -9.72
C ASN A 137 -4.31 -8.06 -8.60
N ASP A 138 -5.50 -7.53 -8.86
CA ASP A 138 -6.61 -7.41 -7.90
C ASP A 138 -6.17 -6.82 -6.55
N PHE A 139 -5.40 -5.73 -6.60
CA PHE A 139 -4.75 -5.14 -5.43
C PHE A 139 -5.66 -4.10 -4.75
N SER A 140 -5.71 -4.16 -3.42
CA SER A 140 -6.56 -3.36 -2.51
C SER A 140 -8.07 -3.64 -2.60
N SER A 141 -8.81 -3.12 -1.63
CA SER A 141 -10.28 -3.13 -1.62
C SER A 141 -10.94 -2.30 -2.75
N GLU A 142 -10.14 -1.54 -3.51
CA GLU A 142 -10.59 -0.83 -4.71
C GLU A 142 -10.39 -1.65 -6.00
N HIS A 143 -9.89 -2.88 -5.88
CA HIS A 143 -9.66 -3.81 -6.99
C HIS A 143 -8.84 -3.19 -8.14
N TRP A 144 -7.67 -2.64 -7.78
CA TRP A 144 -6.71 -2.12 -8.74
C TRP A 144 -6.00 -3.26 -9.47
N THR A 145 -6.06 -3.22 -10.79
CA THR A 145 -5.56 -4.26 -11.69
C THR A 145 -4.81 -3.63 -12.85
N SER A 146 -3.85 -4.37 -13.38
CA SER A 146 -3.16 -4.05 -14.62
C SER A 146 -3.54 -5.01 -15.73
N ARG A 147 -3.47 -4.52 -16.96
CA ARG A 147 -3.26 -5.35 -18.14
C ARG A 147 -2.03 -4.83 -18.86
N PHE A 148 -1.26 -5.69 -19.48
CA PHE A 148 -0.12 -5.27 -20.30
C PHE A 148 -0.07 -6.05 -21.60
N TRP A 149 0.63 -5.49 -22.58
CA TRP A 149 0.89 -6.12 -23.86
C TRP A 149 2.39 -6.16 -24.12
N ILE A 150 2.82 -7.19 -24.85
CA ILE A 150 4.17 -7.32 -25.40
C ILE A 150 4.03 -7.47 -26.91
N ARG A 151 4.85 -6.76 -27.67
CA ARG A 151 4.91 -6.80 -29.13
C ARG A 151 6.31 -7.16 -29.58
N ASN A 152 6.38 -8.05 -30.56
CA ASN A 152 7.60 -8.30 -31.31
C ASN A 152 7.80 -7.21 -32.36
N MET A 153 8.89 -6.45 -32.23
CA MET A 153 9.29 -5.37 -33.16
C MET A 153 10.29 -5.87 -34.22
N GLY A 154 10.78 -7.09 -34.08
CA GLY A 154 11.76 -7.71 -34.97
C GLY A 154 11.17 -8.48 -36.16
N SER A 155 12.06 -8.99 -37.00
CA SER A 155 11.73 -9.76 -38.21
C SER A 155 11.73 -11.28 -38.03
N THR A 156 12.10 -11.77 -36.84
CA THR A 156 12.13 -13.19 -36.45
C THR A 156 11.13 -13.48 -35.34
N ILE A 157 10.84 -14.76 -35.04
CA ILE A 157 10.04 -15.11 -33.86
C ILE A 157 10.75 -14.65 -32.59
N ALA A 158 10.05 -13.96 -31.70
CA ALA A 158 10.52 -13.57 -30.38
C ALA A 158 10.04 -14.58 -29.32
N CYS A 159 10.97 -15.10 -28.51
CA CYS A 159 10.69 -16.03 -27.43
C CYS A 159 10.77 -15.28 -26.10
N VAL A 160 9.64 -15.04 -25.45
CA VAL A 160 9.55 -14.07 -24.35
C VAL A 160 9.25 -14.72 -23.01
N ARG A 161 10.02 -14.35 -21.98
CA ARG A 161 9.81 -14.66 -20.57
C ARG A 161 9.32 -13.43 -19.83
N ILE A 162 8.46 -13.61 -18.83
CA ILE A 162 8.12 -12.56 -17.87
C ILE A 162 8.54 -13.02 -16.47
N THR A 163 9.21 -12.17 -15.71
CA THR A 163 9.42 -12.36 -14.28
C THR A 163 8.71 -11.26 -13.51
N TYR A 164 7.79 -11.66 -12.63
CA TYR A 164 7.05 -10.80 -11.72
C TYR A 164 7.76 -10.76 -10.36
N TYR A 165 7.90 -9.58 -9.76
CA TYR A 165 8.52 -9.36 -8.45
C TYR A 165 7.51 -8.71 -7.50
N VAL A 166 7.21 -9.33 -6.38
CA VAL A 166 6.24 -8.84 -5.39
C VAL A 166 6.84 -7.67 -4.61
N SER A 167 6.15 -6.53 -4.62
CA SER A 167 6.52 -5.31 -3.88
C SER A 167 5.57 -5.01 -2.73
N ALA A 168 4.29 -5.37 -2.85
CA ALA A 168 3.34 -5.44 -1.75
C ALA A 168 2.37 -6.61 -1.94
N SER A 169 1.77 -7.11 -0.86
CA SER A 169 0.86 -8.24 -0.87
C SER A 169 -0.23 -8.06 0.19
N LEU A 170 -1.46 -8.45 -0.14
CA LEU A 170 -2.58 -8.54 0.81
C LEU A 170 -2.90 -10.00 1.17
N THR A 171 -2.08 -10.94 0.72
CA THR A 171 -2.15 -12.38 1.00
C THR A 171 -0.85 -12.87 1.63
N SER A 172 -0.72 -14.17 1.85
CA SER A 172 0.49 -14.80 2.41
C SER A 172 1.72 -14.80 1.49
N VAL A 173 1.63 -14.22 0.27
CA VAL A 173 2.75 -14.11 -0.66
C VAL A 173 3.81 -13.15 -0.10
N PRO A 174 5.08 -13.57 0.10
CA PRO A 174 6.11 -12.71 0.66
C PRO A 174 6.48 -11.55 -0.27
N VAL A 175 6.69 -10.35 0.31
CA VAL A 175 7.34 -9.25 -0.40
C VAL A 175 8.77 -9.65 -0.76
N GLY A 176 9.20 -9.33 -1.98
CA GLY A 176 10.47 -9.78 -2.56
C GLY A 176 10.40 -11.16 -3.24
N ALA A 177 9.29 -11.89 -3.14
CA ALA A 177 9.10 -13.12 -3.92
C ALA A 177 9.08 -12.83 -5.43
N SER A 178 9.52 -13.81 -6.23
CA SER A 178 9.53 -13.70 -7.69
C SER A 178 8.87 -14.90 -8.36
N PHE A 179 8.06 -14.64 -9.38
CA PHE A 179 7.39 -15.66 -10.19
C PHE A 179 7.81 -15.53 -11.65
N THR A 180 8.31 -16.60 -12.24
CA THR A 180 8.70 -16.64 -13.65
C THR A 180 7.62 -17.35 -14.47
N ASP A 181 7.14 -16.65 -15.50
CA ASP A 181 6.17 -17.12 -16.48
C ASP A 181 6.88 -17.28 -17.84
N SER A 182 7.02 -18.54 -18.27
CA SER A 182 7.81 -18.94 -19.42
C SER A 182 7.33 -20.31 -19.93
N PRO A 183 6.24 -20.38 -20.71
CA PRO A 183 5.66 -21.65 -21.18
C PRO A 183 6.66 -22.44 -22.02
N THR A 184 6.49 -23.76 -22.10
CA THR A 184 7.34 -24.66 -22.90
C THR A 184 6.59 -25.26 -24.08
N GLY A 185 7.32 -25.63 -25.13
CA GLY A 185 6.75 -26.33 -26.29
C GLY A 185 5.97 -25.46 -27.27
N GLN A 186 6.15 -24.14 -27.24
CA GLN A 186 5.58 -23.23 -28.23
C GLN A 186 6.27 -23.39 -29.59
N ALA A 187 5.53 -23.24 -30.70
CA ALA A 187 6.10 -23.38 -32.03
C ALA A 187 7.15 -22.28 -32.29
N GLY A 188 8.41 -22.68 -32.51
CA GLY A 188 9.55 -21.76 -32.68
C GLY A 188 10.29 -21.37 -31.40
N CYS A 189 9.78 -21.73 -30.21
CA CYS A 189 10.40 -21.40 -28.92
C CYS A 189 10.49 -22.61 -27.99
N GLN A 190 11.70 -22.97 -27.57
CA GLN A 190 11.91 -24.05 -26.59
C GLN A 190 11.31 -23.69 -25.21
N SER A 191 11.42 -22.42 -24.83
CA SER A 191 10.76 -21.82 -23.68
C SER A 191 10.37 -20.37 -24.00
N GLY A 192 9.37 -19.84 -23.30
CA GLY A 192 8.81 -18.52 -23.49
C GLY A 192 7.61 -18.49 -24.44
N TYR A 193 6.85 -17.39 -24.38
CA TYR A 193 5.78 -17.09 -25.33
C TYR A 193 6.39 -16.83 -26.71
N ALA A 194 5.89 -17.52 -27.74
CA ALA A 194 6.34 -17.34 -29.11
C ALA A 194 5.52 -16.26 -29.82
N LEU A 195 6.12 -15.09 -30.06
CA LEU A 195 5.49 -13.99 -30.80
C LEU A 195 6.04 -13.97 -32.23
N PRO A 196 5.21 -14.15 -33.28
CA PRO A 196 5.66 -13.99 -34.67
C PRO A 196 6.09 -12.52 -34.94
N PRO A 197 6.80 -12.23 -36.04
CA PRO A 197 7.16 -10.87 -36.43
C PRO A 197 5.94 -9.95 -36.46
N GLY A 198 6.00 -8.80 -35.79
CA GLY A 198 4.86 -7.88 -35.63
C GLY A 198 3.70 -8.40 -34.77
N GLY A 199 3.78 -9.62 -34.23
CA GLY A 199 2.80 -10.20 -33.32
C GLY A 199 2.81 -9.58 -31.94
N ALA A 200 1.68 -9.64 -31.25
CA ALA A 200 1.54 -9.17 -29.88
C ALA A 200 0.76 -10.16 -29.00
N HIS A 201 1.12 -10.19 -27.72
CA HIS A 201 0.48 -11.00 -26.69
C HIS A 201 0.03 -10.12 -25.53
N PHE A 202 -1.11 -10.43 -24.93
CA PHE A 202 -1.76 -9.63 -23.90
C PHE A 202 -1.84 -10.40 -22.58
N PHE A 203 -1.72 -9.69 -21.46
CA PHE A 203 -1.71 -10.24 -20.11
C PHE A 203 -2.59 -9.42 -19.17
N GLY A 204 -3.19 -10.07 -18.17
CA GLY A 204 -4.01 -9.44 -17.12
C GLY A 204 -5.47 -9.92 -17.10
N ASP A 205 -6.27 -9.30 -16.23
CA ASP A 205 -7.64 -9.74 -15.93
C ASP A 205 -8.71 -9.02 -16.77
N SER A 206 -8.70 -9.28 -18.09
CA SER A 206 -9.81 -9.08 -19.05
C SER A 206 -9.28 -9.12 -20.50
N PRO A 207 -9.97 -9.74 -21.48
CA PRO A 207 -10.70 -11.01 -21.52
C PRO A 207 -10.23 -11.83 -22.76
N ALA A 208 -10.94 -12.92 -23.10
CA ALA A 208 -10.90 -13.65 -24.39
C ALA A 208 -9.64 -13.47 -25.28
N GLY A 209 -8.50 -14.02 -24.85
CA GLY A 209 -7.23 -14.00 -25.60
C GLY A 209 -6.06 -13.42 -24.81
N ALA A 210 -6.33 -12.61 -23.79
CA ALA A 210 -5.32 -12.27 -22.78
C ALA A 210 -4.99 -13.50 -21.91
N THR A 211 -3.73 -13.57 -21.45
CA THR A 211 -3.26 -14.57 -20.49
C THR A 211 -3.32 -13.99 -19.08
N ALA A 212 -4.01 -14.67 -18.16
CA ALA A 212 -4.07 -14.24 -16.77
C ALA A 212 -2.66 -14.24 -16.14
N PHE A 213 -2.42 -13.32 -15.20
CA PHE A 213 -1.21 -13.37 -14.38
C PHE A 213 -1.14 -14.69 -13.60
N PRO A 214 0.06 -15.16 -13.18
CA PRO A 214 0.20 -16.37 -12.40
C PRO A 214 -0.71 -16.32 -11.16
N ALA A 215 -1.53 -17.35 -10.94
CA ALA A 215 -2.58 -17.35 -9.90
C ALA A 215 -2.05 -17.11 -8.48
N GLN A 216 -0.76 -17.37 -8.25
CA GLN A 216 -0.05 -17.07 -6.99
C GLN A 216 0.17 -15.57 -6.75
N THR A 217 -0.07 -14.70 -7.73
CA THR A 217 0.14 -13.25 -7.64
C THR A 217 -1.14 -12.44 -7.40
N VAL A 218 -2.29 -13.10 -7.24
CA VAL A 218 -3.57 -12.40 -6.98
C VAL A 218 -3.52 -11.69 -5.62
N ASN A 219 -4.12 -10.50 -5.54
CA ASN A 219 -4.03 -9.56 -4.42
C ASN A 219 -2.59 -9.05 -4.13
N THR A 220 -1.77 -8.83 -5.17
CA THR A 220 -0.41 -8.30 -5.02
C THR A 220 -0.11 -7.09 -5.91
N GLN A 221 0.78 -6.23 -5.43
CA GLN A 221 1.48 -5.22 -6.22
C GLN A 221 2.82 -5.80 -6.67
N LEU A 222 3.09 -5.66 -7.95
CA LEU A 222 4.19 -6.29 -8.67
C LEU A 222 5.02 -5.25 -9.41
N ALA A 223 6.26 -5.59 -9.72
CA ALA A 223 6.98 -5.07 -10.89
C ALA A 223 7.26 -6.23 -11.85
N GLY A 224 7.23 -5.98 -13.15
CA GLY A 224 7.53 -6.97 -14.19
C GLY A 224 8.89 -6.71 -14.85
N LEU A 225 9.57 -7.78 -15.25
CA LEU A 225 10.65 -7.72 -16.23
C LEU A 225 10.31 -8.69 -17.36
N VAL A 226 10.20 -8.16 -18.57
CA VAL A 226 9.97 -8.91 -19.80
C VAL A 226 11.32 -9.10 -20.50
N GLU A 227 11.67 -10.32 -20.87
CA GLU A 227 12.98 -10.67 -21.41
C GLU A 227 12.85 -11.47 -22.71
N LEU A 228 13.61 -11.07 -23.72
CA LEU A 228 13.74 -11.79 -24.98
C LEU A 228 14.83 -12.87 -24.87
N LEU A 229 14.42 -14.13 -24.80
CA LEU A 229 15.31 -15.29 -24.62
C LEU A 229 16.17 -15.60 -25.85
N ASN A 230 15.84 -15.04 -27.02
CA ASN A 230 16.56 -15.19 -28.29
C ASN A 230 16.90 -13.83 -28.92
N SER A 231 17.38 -12.90 -28.10
CA SER A 231 17.79 -11.57 -28.52
C SER A 231 18.93 -11.59 -29.55
N ASN A 232 18.86 -10.67 -30.51
CA ASN A 232 19.87 -10.41 -31.53
C ASN A 232 19.60 -9.02 -32.15
N GLU A 233 20.54 -8.51 -32.94
CA GLU A 233 20.50 -7.16 -33.54
C GLU A 233 19.27 -6.89 -34.43
N SER A 234 18.48 -7.91 -34.82
CA SER A 234 17.26 -7.79 -35.64
C SER A 234 15.98 -8.25 -34.91
N ASN A 235 16.05 -8.46 -33.59
CA ASN A 235 14.97 -9.00 -32.79
C ASN A 235 14.88 -8.28 -31.44
N GLY A 236 13.81 -7.51 -31.25
CA GLY A 236 13.55 -6.73 -30.05
C GLY A 236 12.05 -6.70 -29.75
N ILE A 237 11.72 -6.40 -28.49
CA ILE A 237 10.34 -6.32 -28.00
C ILE A 237 10.01 -4.92 -27.49
N ALA A 238 8.75 -4.56 -27.60
CA ALA A 238 8.18 -3.39 -26.95
C ALA A 238 7.02 -3.82 -26.05
N ALA A 239 6.77 -3.09 -24.97
CA ALA A 239 5.69 -3.38 -24.04
C ALA A 239 4.93 -2.12 -23.63
N GLY A 240 3.75 -2.31 -23.06
CA GLY A 240 2.92 -1.23 -22.54
C GLY A 240 1.92 -1.72 -21.51
N VAL A 241 1.65 -0.90 -20.51
CA VAL A 241 0.82 -1.25 -19.35
C VAL A 241 -0.33 -0.27 -19.25
N ASP A 242 -1.51 -0.80 -18.92
CA ASP A 242 -2.66 -0.05 -18.43
C ASP A 242 -2.90 -0.43 -16.97
N ILE A 243 -3.13 0.56 -16.11
CA ILE A 243 -3.51 0.43 -14.70
C ILE A 243 -4.94 0.97 -14.55
N TYR A 244 -5.84 0.17 -13.98
CA TYR A 244 -7.25 0.51 -13.84
C TYR A 244 -7.92 -0.16 -12.64
N ARG A 245 -9.16 0.22 -12.34
CA ARG A 245 -10.02 -0.46 -11.35
C ARG A 245 -11.07 -1.31 -12.05
N THR A 246 -11.29 -2.53 -11.57
CA THR A 246 -12.33 -3.44 -12.10
C THR A 246 -13.72 -3.15 -11.54
N ASP A 247 -13.83 -2.40 -10.43
CA ASP A 247 -15.07 -2.10 -9.70
C ASP A 247 -15.98 -1.02 -10.32
N GLY A 248 -15.75 -0.65 -11.58
CA GLY A 248 -16.61 0.26 -12.34
C GLY A 248 -16.28 1.76 -12.21
N ALA A 249 -15.36 2.16 -11.29
CA ALA A 249 -14.94 3.55 -11.13
C ALA A 249 -14.06 4.10 -12.29
N ARG A 250 -13.54 3.20 -13.16
CA ARG A 250 -12.80 3.49 -14.41
C ARG A 250 -11.82 4.65 -14.34
N LEU A 251 -10.86 4.49 -13.45
CA LEU A 251 -9.57 5.17 -13.48
C LEU A 251 -8.68 4.43 -14.49
N LEU A 252 -7.95 5.13 -15.37
CA LEU A 252 -7.09 4.50 -16.39
C LEU A 252 -5.79 5.30 -16.59
N GLY A 253 -4.68 4.80 -16.07
CA GLY A 253 -3.34 5.31 -16.38
C GLY A 253 -2.59 4.32 -17.27
N SER A 254 -2.05 4.77 -18.40
CA SER A 254 -1.18 3.94 -19.25
C SER A 254 0.25 4.46 -19.24
N TYR A 255 1.21 3.55 -19.37
CA TYR A 255 2.63 3.91 -19.52
C TYR A 255 3.37 2.91 -20.42
N ASN A 256 4.46 3.35 -21.03
CA ASN A 256 5.28 2.51 -21.90
C ASN A 256 6.20 1.61 -21.05
N GLY A 257 6.33 0.32 -21.42
CA GLY A 257 7.37 -0.51 -20.83
C GLY A 257 8.74 0.10 -21.16
N PHE A 258 9.61 0.18 -20.15
CA PHE A 258 10.90 0.86 -20.26
C PHE A 258 11.89 -0.04 -20.99
N SER A 259 12.43 0.44 -22.10
CA SER A 259 13.43 -0.26 -22.90
C SER A 259 14.71 -0.48 -22.10
N VAL A 260 15.22 -1.72 -22.08
CA VAL A 260 16.46 -2.09 -21.41
C VAL A 260 17.34 -2.89 -22.37
N ASP A 261 18.44 -2.29 -22.80
CA ASP A 261 19.54 -2.88 -23.56
C ASP A 261 20.88 -2.57 -22.89
N ALA A 262 21.35 -3.51 -22.06
CA ALA A 262 22.66 -3.41 -21.42
C ALA A 262 23.86 -3.33 -22.40
N SER A 263 23.66 -3.59 -23.70
CA SER A 263 24.67 -3.36 -24.74
C SER A 263 24.66 -1.94 -25.32
N HIS A 264 23.55 -1.20 -25.19
CA HIS A 264 23.40 0.18 -25.62
C HIS A 264 22.75 1.06 -24.52
N PRO A 265 23.39 1.23 -23.35
CA PRO A 265 22.79 1.92 -22.20
C PRO A 265 22.48 3.42 -22.40
N GLN A 266 22.87 4.00 -23.54
CA GLN A 266 22.52 5.39 -23.93
C GLN A 266 21.18 5.49 -24.69
N SER A 267 20.63 4.37 -25.15
CA SER A 267 19.29 4.27 -25.74
C SER A 267 18.22 3.79 -24.73
N ASP A 268 18.64 3.28 -23.57
CA ASP A 268 17.74 2.79 -22.52
C ASP A 268 16.79 3.88 -22.01
N ASP A 269 15.57 3.45 -21.65
CA ASP A 269 14.63 4.26 -20.87
C ASP A 269 14.94 4.15 -19.36
N ALA A 270 15.90 3.31 -18.99
CA ALA A 270 16.41 3.10 -17.64
C ALA A 270 17.75 3.81 -17.41
N GLY A 271 18.02 4.22 -16.17
CA GLY A 271 19.26 4.91 -15.82
C GLY A 271 19.50 5.03 -14.32
N THR A 272 20.59 5.70 -13.93
CA THR A 272 20.95 5.99 -12.53
C THR A 272 20.57 7.40 -12.08
N ASP A 273 20.12 8.26 -13.00
CA ASP A 273 19.77 9.67 -12.82
C ASP A 273 18.55 10.00 -13.69
N ILE A 274 17.36 9.75 -13.15
CA ILE A 274 16.09 9.78 -13.88
C ILE A 274 15.30 11.00 -13.44
N VAL A 275 14.87 11.81 -14.39
CA VAL A 275 13.97 12.93 -14.14
C VAL A 275 12.53 12.45 -14.21
N ILE A 276 11.81 12.64 -13.12
CA ILE A 276 10.35 12.53 -13.08
C ILE A 276 9.81 13.94 -13.34
N PRO A 277 9.29 14.21 -14.56
CA PRO A 277 9.07 15.58 -15.03
C PRO A 277 8.03 16.35 -14.20
N LEU A 278 7.07 15.67 -13.56
CA LEU A 278 6.05 16.25 -12.69
C LEU A 278 6.00 15.58 -11.32
N ALA A 279 5.90 16.36 -10.25
CA ALA A 279 5.51 15.90 -8.94
C ALA A 279 4.59 16.94 -8.28
N ILE A 280 3.51 16.49 -7.64
CA ILE A 280 2.51 17.38 -7.03
C ILE A 280 2.03 16.86 -5.67
N LYS A 281 1.75 17.76 -4.74
CA LYS A 281 1.01 17.54 -3.48
C LYS A 281 0.12 18.75 -3.24
N HIS A 282 -1.18 18.63 -3.48
CA HIS A 282 -2.07 19.80 -3.51
C HIS A 282 -3.27 19.69 -2.55
N SER A 283 -3.69 20.81 -1.98
CA SER A 283 -4.88 20.94 -1.13
C SER A 283 -6.19 20.63 -1.85
N SER A 284 -6.20 20.71 -3.18
CA SER A 284 -7.31 20.20 -4.02
C SER A 284 -7.28 18.68 -4.24
N GLY A 285 -6.45 17.93 -3.49
CA GLY A 285 -6.37 16.47 -3.56
C GLY A 285 -5.44 15.89 -4.62
N TYR A 286 -4.75 16.68 -5.44
CA TYR A 286 -3.77 16.14 -6.41
C TYR A 286 -2.54 15.56 -5.70
N TYR A 287 -2.11 14.38 -6.14
CA TYR A 287 -0.93 13.70 -5.63
C TYR A 287 -0.16 12.95 -6.72
N SER A 288 1.08 12.57 -6.38
CA SER A 288 1.97 11.80 -7.24
C SER A 288 2.47 10.56 -6.51
N VAL A 289 2.45 9.42 -7.17
CA VAL A 289 3.12 8.19 -6.73
C VAL A 289 4.23 7.89 -7.73
N ILE A 290 5.46 7.75 -7.24
CA ILE A 290 6.61 7.37 -8.06
C ILE A 290 6.91 5.91 -7.74
N GLY A 291 6.72 5.04 -8.73
CA GLY A 291 7.15 3.64 -8.68
C GLY A 291 8.53 3.50 -9.33
N VAL A 292 9.47 2.87 -8.64
CA VAL A 292 10.83 2.62 -9.10
C VAL A 292 11.12 1.13 -9.15
N GLN A 293 11.82 0.68 -10.19
CA GLN A 293 12.26 -0.71 -10.36
C GLN A 293 13.78 -0.75 -10.48
N ASN A 294 14.42 -1.53 -9.59
CA ASN A 294 15.85 -1.80 -9.62
C ASN A 294 16.16 -2.92 -10.62
N LEU A 295 16.90 -2.58 -11.67
CA LEU A 295 17.33 -3.51 -12.72
C LEU A 295 18.73 -4.08 -12.45
N GLY A 296 19.43 -3.55 -11.44
CA GLY A 296 20.74 -4.07 -11.01
C GLY A 296 20.66 -5.46 -10.37
N PRO A 297 21.79 -6.20 -10.34
CA PRO A 297 21.86 -7.51 -9.69
C PRO A 297 21.75 -7.43 -8.16
N THR A 298 22.07 -6.28 -7.55
CA THR A 298 22.06 -6.06 -6.10
C THR A 298 21.04 -4.99 -5.69
N ALA A 299 20.55 -5.05 -4.45
CA ALA A 299 19.71 -3.99 -3.88
C ALA A 299 20.38 -2.62 -3.98
N SER A 300 19.60 -1.58 -4.30
CA SER A 300 20.07 -0.21 -4.50
C SER A 300 19.51 0.71 -3.42
N ASN A 301 20.33 1.66 -2.94
CA ASN A 301 19.82 2.79 -2.17
C ASN A 301 19.39 3.86 -3.18
N MET A 302 18.08 4.07 -3.31
CA MET A 302 17.52 5.06 -4.22
C MET A 302 17.16 6.33 -3.45
N GLN A 303 17.29 7.48 -4.11
CA GLN A 303 16.91 8.78 -3.55
C GLN A 303 15.92 9.44 -4.50
N ILE A 304 14.81 9.97 -3.98
CA ILE A 304 13.84 10.75 -4.74
C ILE A 304 13.90 12.19 -4.23
N ARG A 305 14.55 13.07 -4.99
CA ARG A 305 14.69 14.50 -4.67
C ARG A 305 13.62 15.30 -5.38
N TYR A 306 12.66 15.82 -4.62
CA TYR A 306 11.57 16.68 -5.06
C TYR A 306 12.03 18.14 -5.10
N ILE A 307 11.88 18.79 -6.26
CA ILE A 307 12.35 20.16 -6.50
C ILE A 307 11.21 20.97 -7.13
N GLY A 308 10.97 22.18 -6.61
CA GLY A 308 9.93 23.06 -7.12
C GLY A 308 9.58 24.15 -6.12
N GLN A 309 8.30 24.47 -6.00
CA GLN A 309 7.80 25.46 -5.06
C GLN A 309 6.36 25.13 -4.65
N THR A 310 5.87 25.74 -3.58
CA THR A 310 4.42 25.78 -3.29
C THR A 310 3.71 26.82 -4.17
N GLU A 311 2.38 26.75 -4.31
CA GLU A 311 1.61 27.82 -4.96
C GLU A 311 1.81 29.19 -4.29
N GLY A 312 2.13 29.22 -2.99
CA GLY A 312 2.55 30.43 -2.26
C GLY A 312 3.97 30.93 -2.59
N GLY A 313 4.68 30.32 -3.54
CA GLY A 313 6.02 30.70 -3.97
C GLY A 313 7.16 30.27 -3.03
N VAL A 314 6.90 29.38 -2.06
CA VAL A 314 7.94 28.87 -1.14
C VAL A 314 8.76 27.80 -1.86
N PRO A 315 10.08 27.96 -2.04
CA PRO A 315 10.91 26.94 -2.69
C PRO A 315 10.92 25.62 -1.91
N VAL A 316 10.90 24.50 -2.63
CA VAL A 316 10.97 23.14 -2.08
C VAL A 316 12.14 22.41 -2.73
N ASP A 317 13.03 21.88 -1.90
CA ASP A 317 14.09 20.95 -2.27
C ASP A 317 14.23 19.93 -1.14
N THR A 318 13.63 18.76 -1.29
CA THR A 318 13.55 17.73 -0.24
C THR A 318 13.81 16.35 -0.82
N THR A 319 14.50 15.48 -0.08
CA THR A 319 14.93 14.17 -0.58
C THR A 319 14.40 13.04 0.28
N VAL A 320 13.81 12.03 -0.36
CA VAL A 320 13.35 10.80 0.25
C VAL A 320 14.32 9.68 -0.05
N SER A 321 14.80 8.99 0.99
CA SER A 321 15.57 7.77 0.82
C SER A 321 14.67 6.55 0.75
N LEU A 322 14.83 5.75 -0.29
CA LEU A 322 14.32 4.38 -0.38
C LEU A 322 15.52 3.43 -0.18
N PRO A 323 15.80 2.98 1.05
CA PRO A 323 16.95 2.13 1.34
C PRO A 323 16.71 0.70 0.84
N SER A 324 17.79 0.04 0.40
CA SER A 324 17.81 -1.40 0.09
C SER A 324 16.72 -1.87 -0.89
N VAL A 325 16.40 -1.08 -1.92
CA VAL A 325 15.43 -1.45 -2.97
C VAL A 325 15.93 -2.67 -3.74
N GLY A 326 15.42 -3.85 -3.41
CA GLY A 326 15.82 -5.12 -4.03
C GLY A 326 15.36 -5.24 -5.48
N ARG A 327 14.06 -4.98 -5.74
CA ARG A 327 13.45 -5.09 -7.07
C ARG A 327 12.53 -3.94 -7.42
N ALA A 328 11.62 -3.54 -6.53
CA ALA A 328 10.80 -2.35 -6.74
C ALA A 328 10.46 -1.68 -5.41
N ALA A 329 10.17 -0.39 -5.47
CA ALA A 329 9.71 0.42 -4.34
C ALA A 329 8.83 1.57 -4.84
N PHE A 330 8.08 2.17 -3.93
CA PHE A 330 7.06 3.18 -4.24
C PHE A 330 7.13 4.29 -3.22
N HIS A 331 6.89 5.53 -3.65
CA HIS A 331 6.71 6.66 -2.74
C HIS A 331 5.59 7.57 -3.22
N SER A 332 4.68 7.93 -2.31
CA SER A 332 3.60 8.88 -2.56
C SER A 332 3.96 10.24 -1.99
N THR A 333 3.64 11.33 -2.70
CA THR A 333 3.78 12.68 -2.13
C THR A 333 2.82 12.92 -0.96
N PHE A 334 1.78 12.11 -0.82
CA PHE A 334 0.86 12.07 0.33
C PHE A 334 1.38 11.20 1.50
N ASP A 335 2.54 10.57 1.39
CA ASP A 335 3.19 9.90 2.51
C ASP A 335 3.49 10.91 3.63
N SER A 336 3.08 10.57 4.86
CA SER A 336 3.24 11.43 6.04
C SER A 336 4.65 11.37 6.63
N SER A 337 5.46 10.37 6.28
CA SER A 337 6.86 10.27 6.68
C SER A 337 7.78 11.25 5.94
N THR A 338 7.30 11.84 4.84
CA THR A 338 8.07 12.73 3.97
C THR A 338 7.63 14.21 4.10
N PRO A 339 8.56 15.14 4.40
CA PRO A 339 8.25 16.57 4.54
C PRO A 339 8.17 17.28 3.17
N ILE A 340 7.28 16.81 2.28
CA ILE A 340 6.81 17.60 1.13
C ILE A 340 5.67 18.49 1.62
N PRO A 341 5.78 19.83 1.51
CA PRO A 341 4.71 20.76 1.90
C PRO A 341 3.44 20.57 1.07
N ILE A 342 2.30 20.93 1.66
CA ILE A 342 1.06 21.08 0.90
C ILE A 342 1.19 22.21 -0.15
N ASP A 343 0.43 22.09 -1.22
CA ASP A 343 0.43 22.95 -2.40
C ASP A 343 1.76 22.99 -3.17
N PHE A 344 2.62 21.98 -2.97
CA PHE A 344 3.83 21.76 -3.77
C PHE A 344 3.49 21.36 -5.22
N VAL A 345 4.07 22.08 -6.17
CA VAL A 345 4.09 21.74 -7.59
C VAL A 345 5.54 21.85 -8.11
N GLY A 346 6.02 20.80 -8.75
CA GLY A 346 7.39 20.74 -9.24
C GLY A 346 7.69 19.49 -10.04
N TYR A 347 8.91 18.98 -9.87
CA TYR A 347 9.42 17.76 -10.47
C TYR A 347 10.17 16.94 -9.43
N ALA A 348 10.63 15.74 -9.80
CA ALA A 348 11.54 14.97 -8.97
C ALA A 348 12.71 14.39 -9.77
N ILE A 349 13.80 14.06 -9.07
CA ILE A 349 14.95 13.35 -9.61
C ILE A 349 15.09 12.06 -8.80
N VAL A 350 15.04 10.92 -9.47
CA VAL A 350 15.39 9.61 -8.90
C VAL A 350 16.86 9.34 -9.18
N THR A 351 17.69 9.27 -8.15
CA THR A 351 19.08 8.80 -8.26
C THR A 351 19.25 7.43 -7.62
N SER A 352 20.08 6.58 -8.22
CA SER A 352 20.25 5.17 -7.82
C SER A 352 21.70 4.72 -8.02
N THR A 353 22.19 3.80 -7.17
CA THR A 353 23.51 3.17 -7.34
C THR A 353 23.52 2.06 -8.39
N GLN A 354 22.36 1.74 -8.97
CA GLN A 354 22.13 0.72 -10.00
C GLN A 354 21.17 1.27 -11.07
N PRO A 355 21.21 0.78 -12.33
CA PRO A 355 20.21 1.13 -13.33
C PRO A 355 18.79 0.86 -12.83
N ALA A 356 17.90 1.82 -13.04
CA ALA A 356 16.51 1.74 -12.61
C ALA A 356 15.57 2.23 -13.71
N ALA A 357 14.34 1.73 -13.71
CA ALA A 357 13.22 2.32 -14.42
C ALA A 357 12.32 3.02 -13.38
N ALA A 358 11.72 4.17 -13.74
CA ALA A 358 10.87 4.92 -12.81
C ALA A 358 9.67 5.52 -13.54
N VAL A 359 8.47 5.29 -13.02
CA VAL A 359 7.20 5.79 -13.58
C VAL A 359 6.49 6.66 -12.56
N LEU A 360 5.89 7.75 -13.04
CA LEU A 360 4.97 8.57 -12.27
C LEU A 360 3.54 8.09 -12.53
N VAL A 361 2.78 7.91 -11.46
CA VAL A 361 1.32 7.96 -11.47
C VAL A 361 0.90 9.30 -10.87
N ARG A 362 0.00 10.03 -11.54
CA ARG A 362 -0.66 11.24 -11.00
C ARG A 362 -2.16 11.00 -10.93
N ALA A 363 -2.72 11.29 -9.76
CA ALA A 363 -4.14 11.11 -9.46
C ALA A 363 -4.65 12.26 -8.58
N LYS A 364 -5.97 12.30 -8.35
CA LYS A 364 -6.62 13.32 -7.53
C LYS A 364 -7.67 12.70 -6.60
N GLN A 365 -7.62 13.07 -5.33
CA GLN A 365 -8.68 12.81 -4.36
C GLN A 365 -9.76 13.90 -4.39
N THR A 366 -11.00 13.53 -4.12
CA THR A 366 -12.18 14.45 -4.10
C THR A 366 -12.01 15.65 -3.17
N THR A 367 -11.30 15.44 -2.06
CA THR A 367 -10.72 16.49 -1.21
C THR A 367 -9.40 15.98 -0.64
N PHE A 368 -8.54 16.88 -0.15
CA PHE A 368 -7.26 16.48 0.46
C PHE A 368 -7.44 15.46 1.59
N LEU A 369 -6.77 14.31 1.47
CA LEU A 369 -6.83 13.17 2.38
C LEU A 369 -8.23 12.51 2.53
N SER A 370 -9.14 12.69 1.56
CA SER A 370 -10.44 12.00 1.57
C SER A 370 -10.30 10.49 1.44
N GLY A 371 -9.22 10.02 0.81
CA GLY A 371 -9.03 8.61 0.44
C GLY A 371 -9.93 8.14 -0.71
N VAL A 372 -10.71 9.03 -1.33
CA VAL A 372 -11.61 8.74 -2.45
C VAL A 372 -11.10 9.46 -3.68
N ASN A 373 -10.74 8.71 -4.72
CA ASN A 373 -10.24 9.29 -5.98
C ASN A 373 -11.40 9.83 -6.86
N GLU A 374 -11.15 10.97 -7.49
CA GLU A 374 -11.91 11.44 -8.66
C GLU A 374 -11.57 10.59 -9.90
N PRO A 375 -12.34 10.69 -11.01
CA PRO A 375 -12.04 10.03 -12.30
C PRO A 375 -10.72 10.45 -12.99
N ILE A 376 -9.76 10.98 -12.24
CA ILE A 376 -8.45 11.45 -12.67
C ILE A 376 -7.39 10.46 -12.19
N TYR A 377 -6.83 9.70 -13.13
CA TYR A 377 -5.70 8.82 -12.89
C TYR A 377 -4.89 8.68 -14.18
N THR A 378 -3.60 9.02 -14.12
CA THR A 378 -2.71 9.06 -15.28
C THR A 378 -1.36 8.48 -14.93
N ALA A 379 -0.61 8.02 -15.93
CA ALA A 379 0.78 7.60 -15.74
C ALA A 379 1.67 8.21 -16.83
N VAL A 380 2.97 8.34 -16.56
CA VAL A 380 3.98 8.82 -17.50
C VAL A 380 5.36 8.30 -17.10
N ASN A 381 6.20 7.99 -18.09
CA ASN A 381 7.54 7.49 -17.82
C ASN A 381 8.44 8.62 -17.28
N GLY A 382 9.25 8.32 -16.28
CA GLY A 382 10.47 9.08 -16.00
C GLY A 382 11.45 8.94 -17.15
N VAL A 383 12.30 9.94 -17.33
CA VAL A 383 13.23 10.02 -18.45
C VAL A 383 14.65 10.20 -17.91
N PRO A 384 15.61 9.29 -18.23
CA PRO A 384 17.02 9.47 -17.88
C PRO A 384 17.54 10.83 -18.36
N ARG A 385 18.37 11.52 -17.55
CA ARG A 385 18.77 12.91 -17.85
C ARG A 385 19.53 13.06 -19.17
N ASP A 386 20.28 12.03 -19.57
CA ASP A 386 20.99 11.93 -20.83
C ASP A 386 20.09 11.70 -22.06
N ARG A 387 18.83 11.29 -21.86
CA ARG A 387 17.79 11.22 -22.89
C ARG A 387 17.07 12.57 -23.11
N ALA A 388 17.49 13.63 -22.43
CA ALA A 388 16.97 14.99 -22.66
C ALA A 388 17.44 15.53 -24.03
N SER A 389 16.51 16.09 -24.82
CA SER A 389 16.82 16.66 -26.14
C SER A 389 16.49 18.15 -26.21
N ALA A 390 17.11 18.85 -27.17
CA ALA A 390 16.78 20.23 -27.51
C ALA A 390 15.50 20.34 -28.35
N ASN A 391 15.00 19.25 -28.95
CA ASN A 391 13.84 19.27 -29.84
C ASN A 391 12.87 18.12 -29.53
N TRP A 392 11.59 18.46 -29.34
CA TRP A 392 10.52 17.50 -29.00
C TRP A 392 9.28 17.73 -29.86
N ASN A 393 8.67 16.65 -30.29
CA ASN A 393 7.38 16.58 -30.95
C ASN A 393 6.30 16.27 -29.89
N VAL A 394 5.20 17.01 -29.93
CA VAL A 394 4.09 16.93 -28.99
C VAL A 394 2.81 16.64 -29.79
N PRO A 395 2.51 15.36 -30.13
CA PRO A 395 1.56 15.03 -31.20
C PRO A 395 0.10 15.39 -30.95
N LEU A 396 -0.30 15.74 -29.72
CA LEU A 396 -1.69 16.06 -29.41
C LEU A 396 -1.84 17.21 -28.41
N ILE A 397 -2.42 18.32 -28.87
CA ILE A 397 -2.71 19.53 -28.09
C ILE A 397 -4.13 20.00 -28.37
N TYR A 398 -4.87 20.28 -27.29
CA TYR A 398 -6.19 20.90 -27.30
C TYR A 398 -6.19 22.27 -26.59
N ARG A 399 -7.05 23.16 -27.05
CA ARG A 399 -7.48 24.37 -26.35
C ARG A 399 -8.95 24.61 -26.68
N ARG A 400 -9.83 24.54 -25.67
CA ARG A 400 -11.25 24.89 -25.76
C ARG A 400 -12.00 24.27 -26.94
N VAL A 401 -11.82 22.97 -27.18
CA VAL A 401 -12.46 22.24 -28.30
C VAL A 401 -13.65 21.41 -27.79
N LYS A 402 -14.69 21.25 -28.61
CA LYS A 402 -15.92 20.48 -28.29
C LYS A 402 -16.67 21.01 -27.05
N GLN A 403 -16.82 22.33 -26.91
CA GLN A 403 -17.61 22.96 -25.83
C GLN A 403 -19.12 22.68 -25.98
N PHE A 404 -19.65 21.71 -25.23
CA PHE A 404 -21.06 21.35 -25.24
C PHE A 404 -21.52 20.83 -23.86
N PRO A 405 -22.49 21.46 -23.17
CA PRO A 405 -23.07 22.80 -23.38
C PRO A 405 -22.10 23.97 -23.09
N SER A 406 -22.60 25.21 -23.18
CA SER A 406 -21.81 26.46 -23.23
C SER A 406 -21.13 26.90 -21.93
N ASP A 407 -21.37 26.19 -20.83
CA ASP A 407 -20.77 26.33 -19.51
C ASP A 407 -19.55 25.42 -19.30
N ILE A 408 -19.26 24.54 -20.26
CA ILE A 408 -18.14 23.60 -20.27
C ILE A 408 -16.97 24.19 -21.09
N ILE A 409 -15.76 24.19 -20.52
CA ILE A 409 -14.54 24.76 -21.12
C ILE A 409 -14.07 23.88 -22.30
N GLY A 410 -14.35 22.58 -22.25
CA GLY A 410 -14.09 21.60 -23.30
C GLY A 410 -12.73 20.90 -23.16
N TRP A 411 -12.31 20.27 -24.25
CA TRP A 411 -11.01 19.63 -24.33
C TRP A 411 -9.88 20.67 -24.30
N ASN A 412 -8.93 20.47 -23.40
CA ASN A 412 -7.79 21.34 -23.14
C ASN A 412 -6.51 20.52 -22.93
N SER A 413 -5.37 21.21 -22.91
CA SER A 413 -4.07 20.61 -22.70
C SER A 413 -3.18 21.51 -21.85
N TRP A 414 -2.09 20.94 -21.37
CA TRP A 414 -0.91 21.69 -20.94
C TRP A 414 0.36 20.98 -21.39
N ILE A 415 1.43 21.74 -21.59
CA ILE A 415 2.77 21.25 -21.91
C ILE A 415 3.66 21.57 -20.73
N GLN A 416 4.36 20.58 -20.19
CA GLN A 416 5.34 20.79 -19.14
C GLN A 416 6.75 20.57 -19.68
N VAL A 417 7.62 21.52 -19.39
CA VAL A 417 9.02 21.52 -19.81
C VAL A 417 9.90 21.55 -18.58
N GLN A 418 10.81 20.57 -18.47
CA GLN A 418 11.85 20.49 -17.46
C GLN A 418 13.21 20.72 -18.14
N VAL A 419 13.98 21.70 -17.67
CA VAL A 419 15.38 21.89 -18.09
C VAL A 419 16.24 20.83 -17.41
N ALA A 420 16.97 20.04 -18.19
CA ALA A 420 17.61 18.81 -17.70
C ALA A 420 18.67 19.08 -16.61
N ASP A 421 19.40 20.20 -16.72
CA ASP A 421 20.40 20.66 -15.75
C ASP A 421 19.81 21.50 -14.59
N GLY A 422 18.48 21.71 -14.57
CA GLY A 422 17.78 22.52 -13.57
C GLY A 422 17.96 24.04 -13.68
N THR A 423 18.71 24.52 -14.68
CA THR A 423 18.99 25.96 -14.86
C THR A 423 17.98 26.63 -15.80
N THR A 424 18.31 27.81 -16.34
CA THR A 424 17.47 28.54 -17.29
C THR A 424 17.75 28.16 -18.75
N ALA A 425 16.67 27.93 -19.51
CA ALA A 425 16.68 27.75 -20.96
C ALA A 425 15.64 28.65 -21.64
N SER A 426 15.94 29.10 -22.86
CA SER A 426 14.95 29.73 -23.73
C SER A 426 14.25 28.62 -24.53
N VAL A 427 12.93 28.53 -24.39
CA VAL A 427 12.09 27.44 -24.91
C VAL A 427 11.00 27.99 -25.81
N THR A 428 11.01 27.57 -27.08
CA THR A 428 10.03 27.93 -28.10
C THR A 428 9.01 26.81 -28.25
N VAL A 429 7.72 27.14 -28.20
CA VAL A 429 6.61 26.24 -28.55
C VAL A 429 6.00 26.73 -29.88
N ARG A 430 6.03 25.89 -30.92
CA ARG A 430 5.38 26.13 -32.22
C ARG A 430 4.25 25.12 -32.41
N MET A 431 3.01 25.59 -32.53
CA MET A 431 1.82 24.75 -32.69
C MET A 431 1.32 24.78 -34.14
N VAL A 432 0.88 23.64 -34.66
CA VAL A 432 0.28 23.46 -36.00
C VAL A 432 -1.05 22.73 -35.84
N GLY A 433 -2.14 23.40 -36.22
CA GLY A 433 -3.50 22.93 -36.05
C GLY A 433 -3.97 22.06 -37.20
N THR A 434 -4.88 21.13 -36.90
CA THR A 434 -5.51 20.24 -37.87
C THR A 434 -6.48 21.03 -38.77
N PRO A 435 -6.29 21.02 -40.11
CA PRO A 435 -7.23 21.66 -41.03
C PRO A 435 -8.66 21.13 -40.87
N ASN A 436 -9.65 21.99 -41.14
CA ASN A 436 -11.09 21.66 -41.07
C ASN A 436 -11.60 21.17 -39.71
N SER A 437 -10.82 21.32 -38.63
CA SER A 437 -11.20 20.95 -37.25
C SER A 437 -12.24 21.85 -36.59
N GLY A 438 -12.61 22.96 -37.23
CA GLY A 438 -13.38 24.05 -36.60
C GLY A 438 -12.53 25.07 -35.84
N CYS A 439 -11.22 24.81 -35.65
CA CYS A 439 -10.28 25.75 -35.03
C CYS A 439 -9.20 26.23 -36.02
N PRO A 440 -8.55 27.39 -35.77
CA PRO A 440 -7.46 27.90 -36.59
C PRO A 440 -6.26 26.93 -36.70
N ALA A 441 -5.73 26.76 -37.91
CA ALA A 441 -4.60 25.87 -38.20
C ALA A 441 -3.21 26.46 -37.86
N GLY A 442 -3.08 27.77 -37.65
CA GLY A 442 -1.80 28.40 -37.34
C GLY A 442 -0.85 28.46 -38.55
N PRO A 443 0.48 28.37 -38.35
CA PRO A 443 1.16 28.06 -37.09
C PRO A 443 1.07 29.18 -36.05
N PHE A 444 1.10 28.81 -34.77
CA PHE A 444 1.21 29.73 -33.63
C PHE A 444 2.53 29.49 -32.91
N GLN A 445 3.23 30.54 -32.49
CA GLN A 445 4.54 30.40 -31.85
C GLN A 445 4.70 31.37 -30.67
N VAL A 446 5.30 30.86 -29.60
CA VAL A 446 5.65 31.60 -28.38
C VAL A 446 7.02 31.15 -27.88
N THR A 447 7.77 32.03 -27.22
CA THR A 447 9.03 31.70 -26.56
C THR A 447 8.98 32.11 -25.09
N TYR A 448 9.36 31.20 -24.21
CA TYR A 448 9.44 31.41 -22.77
C TYR A 448 10.90 31.34 -22.29
N GLN A 449 11.21 32.04 -21.20
CA GLN A 449 12.36 31.68 -20.37
C GLN A 449 11.85 30.71 -19.30
N VAL A 450 12.43 29.51 -19.25
CA VAL A 450 12.08 28.44 -18.31
C VAL A 450 13.27 28.22 -17.38
N SER A 451 13.09 28.45 -16.08
CA SER A 451 14.12 28.23 -15.04
C SER A 451 13.74 27.00 -14.22
N GLY A 452 14.52 25.93 -14.32
CA GLY A 452 14.17 24.65 -13.74
C GLY A 452 13.02 23.98 -14.50
N SER A 453 11.78 24.34 -14.18
CA SER A 453 10.57 23.76 -14.80
C SER A 453 9.53 24.83 -15.13
N LYS A 454 8.64 24.56 -16.10
CA LYS A 454 7.42 25.34 -16.32
C LYS A 454 6.30 24.49 -16.91
N VAL A 455 5.09 24.67 -16.39
CA VAL A 455 3.84 24.21 -17.01
C VAL A 455 3.23 25.34 -17.85
N ILE A 456 2.84 25.01 -19.09
CA ILE A 456 2.29 25.92 -20.09
C ILE A 456 0.85 25.48 -20.36
N TYR A 457 -0.11 26.12 -19.68
CA TYR A 457 -1.54 25.82 -19.75
C TYR A 457 -2.16 26.39 -21.01
N GLN A 458 -2.68 25.53 -21.89
CA GLN A 458 -3.28 25.97 -23.15
C GLN A 458 -4.60 26.72 -22.92
N ASN A 459 -5.28 26.53 -21.78
CA ASN A 459 -6.50 27.28 -21.45
C ASN A 459 -6.23 28.68 -20.87
N ALA A 460 -5.02 29.00 -20.44
CA ALA A 460 -4.69 30.30 -19.84
C ALA A 460 -4.40 31.39 -20.90
N GLU A 461 -4.60 32.66 -20.52
CA GLU A 461 -4.36 33.85 -21.38
C GLU A 461 -3.20 34.73 -20.87
N SER A 462 -2.59 34.38 -19.74
CA SER A 462 -1.53 35.13 -19.07
C SER A 462 -0.57 34.20 -18.33
N ASP A 463 0.65 34.70 -18.05
CA ASP A 463 1.77 34.13 -17.28
C ASP A 463 2.22 32.69 -17.61
N ASN A 464 1.32 31.72 -17.43
CA ASN A 464 1.53 30.31 -17.77
C ASN A 464 0.74 29.88 -19.02
N GLY A 465 -0.03 30.78 -19.64
CA GLY A 465 -0.66 30.58 -20.94
C GLY A 465 0.09 31.26 -22.09
N PHE A 466 -0.47 31.16 -23.29
CA PHE A 466 -0.03 31.96 -24.44
C PHE A 466 -0.30 33.44 -24.17
N PRO A 467 0.66 34.35 -24.46
CA PRO A 467 0.45 35.79 -24.31
C PRO A 467 -0.75 36.29 -25.10
N SER A 468 -1.46 37.28 -24.55
CA SER A 468 -2.58 37.92 -25.24
C SER A 468 -2.24 38.31 -26.69
N GLY A 469 -3.14 37.99 -27.62
CA GLY A 469 -2.95 38.17 -29.07
C GLY A 469 -2.13 37.09 -29.78
N HIS A 470 -1.54 36.12 -29.07
CA HIS A 470 -0.71 35.04 -29.65
C HIS A 470 -1.40 33.66 -29.61
N SER A 471 -2.44 33.49 -28.80
CA SER A 471 -3.29 32.29 -28.75
C SER A 471 -4.48 32.38 -29.71
N PRO A 472 -4.83 31.29 -30.42
CA PRO A 472 -6.15 31.18 -31.07
C PRO A 472 -7.26 30.99 -30.03
N ALA A 473 -8.51 31.30 -30.37
CA ALA A 473 -9.65 31.14 -29.46
C ALA A 473 -9.90 29.67 -29.05
N CYS A 474 -9.71 28.74 -30.00
CA CYS A 474 -9.63 27.30 -29.78
C CYS A 474 -8.50 26.70 -30.63
N PHE A 475 -8.04 25.50 -30.32
CA PHE A 475 -6.99 24.81 -31.08
C PHE A 475 -7.12 23.30 -30.96
N LEU A 476 -7.00 22.58 -32.09
CA LEU A 476 -6.80 21.13 -32.15
C LEU A 476 -5.62 20.89 -33.09
N GLY A 477 -4.58 20.19 -32.64
CA GLY A 477 -3.44 19.84 -33.47
C GLY A 477 -2.29 19.30 -32.64
N ALA A 478 -1.07 19.68 -33.02
CA ALA A 478 0.16 19.29 -32.35
C ALA A 478 1.10 20.48 -32.14
N ALA A 479 2.17 20.26 -31.37
CA ALA A 479 3.23 21.24 -31.19
C ALA A 479 4.62 20.62 -31.41
N LYS A 480 5.60 21.49 -31.66
CA LYS A 480 7.04 21.23 -31.60
C LYS A 480 7.63 22.16 -30.54
N VAL A 481 8.40 21.60 -29.61
CA VAL A 481 9.15 22.34 -28.60
C VAL A 481 10.62 22.32 -28.98
N SER A 482 11.22 23.50 -29.11
CA SER A 482 12.65 23.66 -29.36
C SER A 482 13.28 24.50 -28.24
N SER A 483 14.47 24.13 -27.79
CA SER A 483 15.11 24.73 -26.60
C SER A 483 16.59 25.02 -26.84
N THR A 484 17.11 26.07 -26.20
CA THR A 484 18.56 26.38 -26.20
C THR A 484 19.39 25.44 -25.33
N LYS A 485 18.75 24.54 -24.57
CA LYS A 485 19.37 23.50 -23.74
C LYS A 485 18.57 22.19 -23.81
N PRO A 486 19.17 21.03 -23.51
CA PRO A 486 18.43 19.80 -23.31
C PRO A 486 17.29 19.99 -22.29
N VAL A 487 16.08 19.61 -22.70
CA VAL A 487 14.87 19.61 -21.89
C VAL A 487 14.22 18.24 -21.95
N ILE A 488 13.32 17.98 -21.01
CA ILE A 488 12.39 16.84 -21.00
C ILE A 488 10.98 17.41 -21.06
N VAL A 489 10.14 16.87 -21.94
CA VAL A 489 8.80 17.41 -22.22
C VAL A 489 7.75 16.33 -22.03
N ILE A 490 6.69 16.67 -21.28
CA ILE A 490 5.46 15.89 -21.20
C ILE A 490 4.28 16.79 -21.57
N ALA A 491 3.18 16.18 -22.00
CA ALA A 491 1.95 16.91 -22.26
C ALA A 491 0.74 16.15 -21.73
N ASN A 492 -0.30 16.91 -21.43
CA ASN A 492 -1.56 16.43 -20.91
C ASN A 492 -2.71 16.77 -21.87
N VAL A 493 -3.75 15.95 -21.80
CA VAL A 493 -5.07 16.28 -22.32
C VAL A 493 -6.06 16.16 -21.17
N SER A 494 -6.89 17.18 -20.97
CA SER A 494 -8.00 17.17 -20.02
C SER A 494 -9.33 17.46 -20.73
N SER A 495 -10.42 16.92 -20.21
CA SER A 495 -11.77 17.25 -20.67
C SER A 495 -12.76 17.19 -19.51
N ASP A 496 -13.54 18.25 -19.40
CA ASP A 496 -14.70 18.44 -18.50
C ASP A 496 -16.03 18.05 -19.16
N SER A 497 -15.98 17.44 -20.35
CA SER A 497 -17.14 17.21 -21.24
C SER A 497 -18.02 16.00 -20.84
N PHE A 498 -17.79 15.38 -19.68
CA PHE A 498 -18.47 14.17 -19.22
C PHE A 498 -19.03 14.31 -17.80
N PRO A 499 -20.26 13.84 -17.51
CA PRO A 499 -20.81 13.87 -16.16
C PRO A 499 -20.03 12.94 -15.22
N GLY A 500 -19.46 13.49 -14.14
CA GLY A 500 -18.77 12.72 -13.10
C GLY A 500 -17.42 13.30 -12.68
N GLY A 501 -16.81 14.16 -13.51
CA GLY A 501 -15.55 14.83 -13.24
C GLY A 501 -14.70 14.96 -14.49
N ASP A 502 -13.59 15.71 -14.39
CA ASP A 502 -12.66 15.86 -15.51
C ASP A 502 -11.95 14.53 -15.79
N ASN A 503 -11.86 14.14 -17.07
CA ASN A 503 -10.97 13.08 -17.50
C ASN A 503 -9.61 13.68 -17.88
N GLU A 504 -8.50 13.07 -17.46
CA GLU A 504 -7.14 13.50 -17.82
C GLU A 504 -6.34 12.32 -18.41
N ALA A 505 -5.49 12.61 -19.39
CA ALA A 505 -4.42 11.73 -19.89
C ALA A 505 -3.07 12.46 -19.82
N LEU A 506 -1.99 11.74 -19.55
CA LEU A 506 -0.62 12.27 -19.51
C LEU A 506 0.27 11.43 -20.41
N TYR A 507 1.21 12.04 -21.14
CA TYR A 507 2.13 11.30 -22.01
C TYR A 507 3.49 11.99 -22.14
N ASN A 508 4.54 11.18 -22.37
CA ASN A 508 5.86 11.65 -22.74
C ASN A 508 5.82 12.23 -24.16
N SER A 509 6.29 13.45 -24.37
CA SER A 509 6.52 13.92 -25.74
C SER A 509 7.62 13.07 -26.41
N VAL A 510 7.75 13.13 -27.73
CA VAL A 510 8.73 12.31 -28.47
C VAL A 510 9.92 13.18 -28.87
N PRO A 511 11.18 12.85 -28.49
CA PRO A 511 12.35 13.56 -28.99
C PRO A 511 12.39 13.55 -30.52
N ALA A 512 12.78 14.66 -31.15
CA ALA A 512 12.85 14.73 -32.62
C ALA A 512 13.86 13.74 -33.20
N GLU A 513 14.92 13.43 -32.45
CA GLU A 513 15.93 12.42 -32.78
C GLU A 513 15.41 10.96 -32.66
N ALA A 514 14.33 10.75 -31.89
CA ALA A 514 13.64 9.46 -31.77
C ALA A 514 12.44 9.33 -32.73
N SER A 515 12.30 10.27 -33.69
CA SER A 515 11.28 10.17 -34.74
C SER A 515 11.71 9.16 -35.79
N THR A 516 10.83 8.22 -36.11
CA THR A 516 11.07 7.19 -37.14
C THR A 516 11.38 7.82 -38.48
N THR A 517 12.57 7.56 -39.01
CA THR A 517 12.91 7.88 -40.40
C THR A 517 12.29 6.86 -41.35
N PRO A 518 11.83 7.26 -42.55
CA PRO A 518 11.40 6.30 -43.58
C PRO A 518 12.53 5.30 -43.91
N PRO A 519 12.21 4.02 -44.16
CA PRO A 519 13.23 3.02 -44.48
C PRO A 519 13.98 3.39 -45.76
N THR A 520 15.28 3.67 -45.62
CA THR A 520 16.15 3.96 -46.76
C THR A 520 16.42 2.66 -47.52
N VAL A 521 15.84 2.52 -48.72
CA VAL A 521 16.04 1.32 -49.55
C VAL A 521 17.42 1.34 -50.19
N THR A 522 18.43 0.75 -49.54
CA THR A 522 19.76 0.48 -50.13
C THR A 522 20.39 -0.77 -49.47
N PRO A 523 21.11 -1.66 -50.21
CA PRO A 523 21.46 -3.00 -49.70
C PRO A 523 22.76 -3.05 -48.88
N THR A 524 22.83 -3.97 -47.90
CA THR A 524 23.99 -4.30 -47.05
C THR A 524 25.04 -5.18 -47.77
N PRO A 525 26.31 -5.24 -47.30
CA PRO A 525 26.71 -6.39 -46.46
C PRO A 525 27.85 -6.17 -45.40
N ASN A 526 27.64 -6.77 -44.21
CA ASN A 526 28.54 -7.54 -43.32
C ASN A 526 29.98 -7.08 -42.94
N THR A 527 30.31 -7.09 -41.63
CA THR A 527 31.30 -7.98 -40.92
C THR A 527 31.63 -7.48 -39.48
N PRO A 528 31.69 -8.34 -38.42
CA PRO A 528 31.94 -7.92 -37.02
C PRO A 528 33.39 -8.16 -36.49
N THR A 529 33.78 -7.50 -35.40
CA THR A 529 35.08 -7.68 -34.70
C THR A 529 35.00 -7.62 -33.17
N THR A 530 35.84 -8.40 -32.48
CA THR A 530 35.79 -8.72 -31.02
C THR A 530 36.96 -8.11 -30.23
N THR A 531 36.77 -7.77 -28.94
CA THR A 531 37.88 -7.46 -27.98
C THR A 531 37.61 -7.98 -26.55
N THR A 532 38.66 -8.11 -25.73
CA THR A 532 38.69 -8.86 -24.44
C THR A 532 39.16 -7.97 -23.26
N PRO A 533 38.68 -8.15 -22.01
CA PRO A 533 39.00 -7.28 -20.87
C PRO A 533 40.17 -7.78 -19.98
N THR A 534 40.66 -6.93 -19.07
CA THR A 534 41.79 -7.20 -18.14
C THR A 534 41.43 -6.84 -16.68
N THR A 535 42.01 -7.53 -15.69
CA THR A 535 41.66 -7.49 -14.25
C THR A 535 42.77 -6.90 -13.34
N VAL A 536 42.39 -6.32 -12.18
CA VAL A 536 43.29 -5.89 -11.08
C VAL A 536 42.62 -6.14 -9.70
N ALA A 537 43.40 -6.35 -8.64
CA ALA A 537 42.99 -6.85 -7.31
C ALA A 537 43.31 -5.87 -6.12
N PRO A 538 42.84 -6.12 -4.86
CA PRO A 538 42.69 -5.10 -3.79
C PRO A 538 43.62 -5.26 -2.54
N PRO A 539 43.53 -4.37 -1.52
CA PRO A 539 44.09 -4.59 -0.16
C PRO A 539 43.16 -4.27 1.05
N THR A 540 43.59 -4.65 2.27
CA THR A 540 42.88 -4.61 3.59
C THR A 540 43.42 -3.50 4.55
N THR A 541 43.11 -3.30 5.86
CA THR A 541 42.72 -4.19 7.00
C THR A 541 42.00 -3.42 8.16
N VAL A 542 42.18 -3.80 9.46
CA VAL A 542 41.35 -3.43 10.66
C VAL A 542 42.22 -2.98 11.87
N ALA A 543 41.64 -2.35 12.91
CA ALA A 543 42.27 -1.97 14.20
C ALA A 543 41.37 -2.25 15.48
N PRO A 544 41.90 -2.27 16.73
CA PRO A 544 41.31 -2.99 17.90
C PRO A 544 40.83 -2.12 19.13
N PRO A 545 40.22 -2.71 20.21
CA PRO A 545 39.52 -2.01 21.31
C PRO A 545 40.20 -2.03 22.73
N THR A 546 39.56 -1.43 23.75
CA THR A 546 40.06 -1.18 25.14
C THR A 546 39.16 -1.69 26.30
N THR A 547 39.70 -1.77 27.54
CA THR A 547 39.19 -2.54 28.71
C THR A 547 38.50 -1.74 29.86
N VAL A 548 37.84 -2.44 30.82
CA VAL A 548 36.92 -1.90 31.87
C VAL A 548 37.24 -2.41 33.31
N VAL A 549 36.64 -1.81 34.35
CA VAL A 549 36.93 -1.93 35.81
C VAL A 549 35.93 -2.86 36.58
N PRO A 550 36.28 -3.53 37.70
CA PRO A 550 35.43 -4.54 38.38
C PRO A 550 34.41 -4.04 39.42
N VAL A 551 33.41 -4.89 39.73
CA VAL A 551 32.20 -4.63 40.56
C VAL A 551 32.16 -5.54 41.83
N PRO A 552 31.58 -5.11 42.98
CA PRO A 552 31.45 -5.93 44.18
C PRO A 552 30.51 -7.15 44.03
N CYS A 553 30.89 -8.28 44.66
CA CYS A 553 30.34 -9.60 44.36
C CYS A 553 29.34 -10.12 45.40
N ASN A 554 28.06 -9.74 45.25
CA ASN A 554 26.93 -10.27 46.02
C ASN A 554 25.74 -10.54 45.08
N PRO A 555 25.20 -11.77 45.01
CA PRO A 555 24.18 -12.12 44.02
C PRO A 555 22.80 -11.58 44.42
N ASP A 556 21.99 -11.26 43.42
CA ASP A 556 20.55 -11.02 43.58
C ASP A 556 19.75 -12.34 43.71
N ALA A 557 18.42 -12.28 43.62
CA ALA A 557 17.55 -13.44 43.76
C ALA A 557 17.68 -14.48 42.61
N ASN A 558 18.15 -14.07 41.43
CA ASN A 558 18.22 -14.84 40.19
C ASN A 558 19.67 -15.23 39.80
N GLN A 559 20.67 -14.84 40.59
CA GLN A 559 22.08 -15.10 40.35
C GLN A 559 22.70 -16.06 41.35
N VAL A 560 23.91 -16.54 41.06
CA VAL A 560 24.81 -17.18 42.01
C VAL A 560 26.14 -16.46 42.04
N ALA A 561 26.82 -16.46 43.19
CA ALA A 561 28.19 -15.96 43.29
C ALA A 561 29.13 -17.13 43.49
N LEU A 562 30.14 -17.24 42.65
CA LEU A 562 31.17 -18.28 42.66
C LEU A 562 32.45 -17.71 43.29
N TYR A 563 33.10 -18.45 44.20
CA TYR A 563 34.31 -18.01 44.89
C TYR A 563 35.43 -19.03 44.80
N THR A 564 36.65 -18.57 44.51
CA THR A 564 37.84 -19.44 44.37
C THR A 564 38.42 -19.91 45.69
N GLY A 565 37.97 -19.36 46.82
CA GLY A 565 38.34 -19.78 48.16
C GLY A 565 37.13 -20.21 48.98
N PRO A 566 37.34 -20.98 50.05
CA PRO A 566 36.28 -21.33 51.00
C PRO A 566 35.80 -20.09 51.77
N ASN A 567 34.63 -20.19 52.38
CA ASN A 567 33.97 -19.14 53.17
C ASN A 567 33.76 -17.81 52.41
N PHE A 568 33.49 -17.88 51.11
CA PHE A 568 33.24 -16.74 50.22
C PHE A 568 34.46 -15.81 50.07
N THR A 569 35.65 -16.40 50.00
CA THR A 569 36.94 -15.68 49.86
C THR A 569 37.58 -15.91 48.49
N GLY A 570 38.64 -15.16 48.16
CA GLY A 570 39.33 -15.24 46.87
C GLY A 570 38.67 -14.42 45.76
N THR A 571 38.96 -14.76 44.52
CA THR A 571 38.33 -14.15 43.34
C THR A 571 36.87 -14.57 43.28
N CYS A 572 35.99 -13.66 42.84
CA CYS A 572 34.56 -13.91 42.76
C CYS A 572 33.97 -13.47 41.42
N VAL A 573 32.99 -14.23 40.95
CA VAL A 573 32.20 -13.98 39.74
C VAL A 573 30.71 -14.13 40.08
N LEU A 574 29.88 -13.22 39.57
CA LEU A 574 28.43 -13.39 39.57
C LEU A 574 28.00 -14.07 38.27
N VAL A 575 27.22 -15.15 38.39
CA VAL A 575 26.73 -15.95 37.25
C VAL A 575 25.20 -15.96 37.28
N GLY A 576 24.58 -15.51 36.19
CA GLY A 576 23.13 -15.54 36.00
C GLY A 576 22.60 -16.93 35.63
N LEU A 577 21.31 -17.01 35.34
CA LEU A 577 20.68 -18.18 34.76
C LEU A 577 21.38 -18.60 33.45
N GLY A 578 21.55 -19.90 33.25
CA GLY A 578 22.20 -20.41 32.06
C GLY A 578 22.72 -21.84 32.21
N SER A 579 23.13 -22.42 31.08
CA SER A 579 23.82 -23.71 31.04
C SER A 579 25.22 -23.49 30.45
N TYR A 580 26.24 -23.67 31.29
CA TYR A 580 27.63 -23.35 31.00
C TYR A 580 28.43 -24.65 30.85
N PRO A 581 28.68 -25.13 29.62
CA PRO A 581 29.31 -26.43 29.39
C PRO A 581 30.81 -26.44 29.73
N SER A 582 31.40 -25.27 29.97
CA SER A 582 32.65 -25.10 30.72
C SER A 582 32.44 -23.96 31.72
N ILE A 583 32.85 -24.13 32.98
CA ILE A 583 32.77 -23.04 33.97
C ILE A 583 33.69 -21.86 33.60
N GLY A 584 34.77 -22.14 32.86
CA GLY A 584 35.67 -21.14 32.29
C GLY A 584 34.99 -20.12 31.37
N SER A 585 33.79 -20.41 30.85
CA SER A 585 33.02 -19.47 30.04
C SER A 585 32.32 -18.37 30.85
N THR A 586 32.49 -18.34 32.17
CA THR A 586 31.93 -17.33 33.09
C THR A 586 33.00 -16.36 33.62
N ASP A 587 34.21 -16.37 33.06
CA ASP A 587 35.42 -15.74 33.61
C ASP A 587 35.87 -16.30 34.98
N PHE A 588 35.19 -17.35 35.48
CA PHE A 588 35.58 -18.09 36.67
C PHE A 588 36.54 -19.24 36.30
N PRO A 589 37.71 -19.40 36.96
CA PRO A 589 38.68 -20.40 36.53
C PRO A 589 38.17 -21.85 36.64
N ASP A 590 38.52 -22.65 35.63
CA ASP A 590 38.21 -24.07 35.58
C ASP A 590 38.82 -24.82 36.77
N ASN A 591 38.06 -25.73 37.39
CA ASN A 591 38.46 -26.49 38.57
C ASN A 591 38.90 -25.63 39.78
N ALA A 592 38.38 -24.41 39.91
CA ALA A 592 38.69 -23.51 41.05
C ALA A 592 37.52 -23.23 42.00
N LEU A 593 36.35 -23.88 41.83
CA LEU A 593 35.18 -23.57 42.66
C LEU A 593 35.33 -24.18 44.06
N SER A 594 35.34 -23.31 45.08
CA SER A 594 35.53 -23.73 46.49
C SER A 594 34.39 -23.30 47.41
N SER A 595 33.72 -22.18 47.14
CA SER A 595 32.46 -21.83 47.81
C SER A 595 31.52 -21.01 46.93
N LEU A 596 30.23 -20.91 47.29
CA LEU A 596 29.22 -20.22 46.48
C LEU A 596 28.01 -19.70 47.27
N LYS A 597 27.43 -18.60 46.80
CA LYS A 597 26.12 -18.10 47.26
C LYS A 597 25.06 -18.34 46.19
N VAL A 598 23.81 -18.60 46.60
CA VAL A 598 22.67 -18.89 45.71
C VAL A 598 21.55 -17.89 45.97
N GLY A 599 21.08 -17.24 44.91
CA GLY A 599 19.91 -16.36 44.93
C GLY A 599 18.62 -17.09 45.32
N GLY A 600 17.68 -16.36 45.93
CA GLY A 600 16.46 -16.95 46.50
C GLY A 600 15.56 -17.72 45.54
N ASN A 601 15.57 -17.36 44.24
CA ASN A 601 14.73 -17.96 43.21
C ASN A 601 15.42 -19.10 42.45
N VAL A 602 16.73 -19.29 42.62
CA VAL A 602 17.53 -20.20 41.80
C VAL A 602 18.08 -21.41 42.56
N GLN A 603 18.61 -22.35 41.78
CA GLN A 603 19.46 -23.44 42.18
C GLN A 603 20.65 -23.54 41.21
N LEU A 604 21.81 -23.94 41.73
CA LEU A 604 23.00 -24.23 40.94
C LEU A 604 23.21 -25.74 40.88
N VAL A 605 23.36 -26.30 39.68
CA VAL A 605 23.84 -27.66 39.47
C VAL A 605 25.29 -27.59 39.02
N ALA A 606 26.23 -28.06 39.84
CA ALA A 606 27.66 -28.06 39.54
C ALA A 606 28.14 -29.47 39.19
N TYR A 607 28.93 -29.61 38.13
CA TYR A 607 29.42 -30.87 37.57
C TYR A 607 30.95 -30.91 37.54
N ALA A 608 31.53 -32.06 37.88
CA ALA A 608 32.97 -32.25 37.96
C ALA A 608 33.65 -32.40 36.59
N GLY A 609 32.90 -32.74 35.54
CA GLY A 609 33.36 -32.79 34.15
C GLY A 609 32.80 -31.64 33.32
N ALA A 610 33.48 -31.30 32.22
CA ALA A 610 32.94 -30.44 31.18
C ALA A 610 31.70 -31.05 30.53
N SER A 611 30.88 -30.23 29.87
CA SER A 611 29.64 -30.62 29.17
C SER A 611 28.66 -31.44 30.04
N TYR A 612 28.55 -31.07 31.32
CA TYR A 612 27.65 -31.64 32.33
C TYR A 612 27.91 -33.12 32.63
N GLN A 613 29.17 -33.56 32.54
CA GLN A 613 29.59 -34.93 32.79
C GLN A 613 30.12 -35.11 34.23
N GLY A 614 30.26 -36.38 34.66
CA GLY A 614 30.87 -36.74 35.93
C GLY A 614 29.94 -36.57 37.15
N ALA A 615 30.53 -36.56 38.34
CA ALA A 615 29.81 -36.36 39.58
C ALA A 615 29.29 -34.92 39.70
N TYR A 616 28.14 -34.73 40.33
CA TYR A 616 27.48 -33.43 40.41
C TYR A 616 26.81 -33.17 41.75
N THR A 617 26.48 -31.91 42.04
CA THR A 617 25.72 -31.52 43.24
C THR A 617 24.77 -30.37 42.92
N VAL A 618 23.58 -30.37 43.53
CA VAL A 618 22.57 -29.31 43.40
C VAL A 618 22.57 -28.46 44.67
N PHE A 619 22.75 -27.15 44.52
CA PHE A 619 22.77 -26.17 45.60
C PHE A 619 21.56 -25.24 45.51
N GLN A 620 20.69 -25.29 46.53
CA GLN A 620 19.54 -24.39 46.69
C GLN A 620 19.75 -23.35 47.82
N ALA A 621 20.94 -23.34 48.42
CA ALA A 621 21.35 -22.44 49.49
C ALA A 621 22.85 -22.19 49.43
N ASN A 622 23.32 -21.14 50.10
CA ASN A 622 24.74 -20.78 50.18
C ASN A 622 25.57 -21.95 50.74
N ARG A 623 26.71 -22.21 50.11
CA ARG A 623 27.64 -23.28 50.49
C ARG A 623 29.02 -22.71 50.76
N SER A 624 29.48 -22.78 52.01
CA SER A 624 30.74 -22.19 52.46
C SER A 624 31.99 -23.02 52.10
N ALA A 625 31.88 -24.30 51.77
CA ALA A 625 32.99 -25.12 51.28
C ALA A 625 32.45 -26.32 50.47
N LEU A 626 33.13 -26.70 49.38
CA LEU A 626 32.72 -27.81 48.51
C LEU A 626 33.38 -29.17 48.86
N SER A 627 34.28 -29.20 49.85
CA SER A 627 35.15 -30.36 50.15
C SER A 627 34.44 -31.60 50.70
N GLY A 628 33.12 -31.54 50.91
CA GLY A 628 32.27 -32.68 51.29
C GLY A 628 31.09 -32.91 50.34
N ASP A 629 31.03 -32.22 49.20
CA ASP A 629 29.99 -32.37 48.18
C ASP A 629 30.44 -33.34 47.08
N ALA A 630 29.49 -33.99 46.40
CA ALA A 630 29.80 -35.01 45.40
C ALA A 630 30.52 -34.45 44.15
N VAL A 631 30.40 -33.15 43.89
CA VAL A 631 31.16 -32.44 42.84
C VAL A 631 32.64 -32.19 43.23
N GLY A 632 32.96 -32.20 44.53
CA GLY A 632 34.30 -31.95 45.06
C GLY A 632 34.73 -30.47 45.10
N ASP A 633 35.61 -30.15 46.04
CA ASP A 633 36.33 -28.87 46.09
C ASP A 633 37.36 -28.80 44.95
N ASN A 634 37.45 -27.63 44.30
CA ASN A 634 38.39 -27.39 43.20
C ASN A 634 38.32 -28.45 42.08
N GLN A 635 37.09 -28.90 41.77
CA GLN A 635 36.80 -29.95 40.78
C GLN A 635 35.65 -29.62 39.83
N THR A 636 34.94 -28.49 40.03
CA THR A 636 33.84 -28.13 39.12
C THR A 636 34.40 -27.66 37.77
N SER A 637 33.97 -28.32 36.69
CA SER A 637 34.33 -27.99 35.30
C SER A 637 33.15 -27.52 34.45
N SER A 638 31.88 -27.74 34.85
CA SER A 638 30.70 -27.16 34.19
C SER A 638 29.54 -26.94 35.15
N ILE A 639 28.63 -26.01 34.83
CA ILE A 639 27.54 -25.61 35.73
C ILE A 639 26.22 -25.32 34.99
N LYS A 640 25.09 -25.44 35.69
CA LYS A 640 23.79 -24.92 35.27
C LYS A 640 23.17 -24.10 36.39
N VAL A 641 22.81 -22.85 36.11
CA VAL A 641 22.03 -22.01 37.03
C VAL A 641 20.59 -22.03 36.52
N GLN A 642 19.67 -22.50 37.36
CA GLN A 642 18.28 -22.79 36.98
C GLN A 642 17.31 -22.20 38.00
N MET A 643 16.09 -21.86 37.58
CA MET A 643 15.02 -21.49 38.51
C MET A 643 14.63 -22.68 39.41
N ARG A 644 14.29 -22.40 40.66
CA ARG A 644 13.82 -23.38 41.63
C ARG A 644 12.35 -23.72 41.32
N SER A 645 12.10 -24.94 40.84
CA SER A 645 10.74 -25.38 40.50
C SER A 645 9.83 -25.44 41.74
N GLY A 646 8.82 -24.57 41.79
CA GLY A 646 7.78 -24.54 42.81
C GLY A 646 6.39 -24.31 42.21
N THR A 647 5.60 -25.38 42.15
CA THR A 647 4.14 -25.42 41.90
C THR A 647 3.57 -24.63 40.70
N THR A 648 3.35 -25.35 39.60
CA THR A 648 2.73 -24.87 38.35
C THR A 648 1.18 -24.85 38.42
N SER A 649 0.53 -23.88 39.09
CA SER A 649 -0.96 -23.84 39.12
C SER A 649 -1.70 -22.53 38.82
N ASP A 650 -1.12 -21.32 39.01
CA ASP A 650 -1.94 -20.08 39.04
C ASP A 650 -1.71 -19.04 37.92
N CYS A 651 -0.91 -19.35 36.88
CA CYS A 651 -0.71 -18.42 35.76
C CYS A 651 -1.81 -18.53 34.67
N ALA A 652 -2.99 -18.00 35.00
CA ALA A 652 -4.12 -17.81 34.09
C ALA A 652 -4.45 -16.30 33.99
N PRO A 653 -3.99 -15.59 32.95
CA PRO A 653 -4.27 -14.16 32.80
C PRO A 653 -5.73 -13.90 32.44
N THR A 654 -6.29 -12.77 32.88
CA THR A 654 -7.59 -12.29 32.40
C THR A 654 -7.49 -11.69 31.00
N ALA A 655 -8.60 -11.20 30.44
CA ALA A 655 -8.64 -10.59 29.11
C ALA A 655 -7.66 -9.40 28.94
N ASN A 656 -7.35 -8.67 30.02
CA ASN A 656 -6.50 -7.47 30.01
C ASN A 656 -5.08 -7.71 30.54
N GLU A 657 -4.65 -8.97 30.58
CA GLU A 657 -3.38 -9.38 31.15
C GLU A 657 -2.66 -10.39 30.24
N VAL A 658 -1.38 -10.59 30.51
CA VAL A 658 -0.54 -11.63 29.89
C VAL A 658 0.18 -12.42 30.96
N ALA A 659 0.56 -13.65 30.65
CA ALA A 659 1.41 -14.47 31.51
C ALA A 659 2.63 -14.98 30.75
N ILE A 660 3.83 -14.71 31.26
CA ILE A 660 5.11 -15.09 30.65
C ILE A 660 5.66 -16.30 31.41
N PHE A 661 6.19 -17.31 30.71
CA PHE A 661 6.62 -18.61 31.25
C PHE A 661 8.04 -18.95 30.84
N VAL A 662 8.80 -19.58 31.75
CA VAL A 662 10.20 -19.97 31.50
C VAL A 662 10.37 -21.27 30.70
N ASP A 663 9.38 -22.17 30.73
CA ASP A 663 9.37 -23.39 29.93
C ASP A 663 8.36 -23.29 28.77
N ALA A 664 8.48 -24.19 27.79
CA ALA A 664 7.50 -24.34 26.72
C ALA A 664 6.17 -24.93 27.25
N ASN A 665 5.11 -24.79 26.44
CA ASN A 665 3.75 -25.26 26.75
C ASN A 665 3.18 -24.70 28.07
N TYR A 666 3.55 -23.46 28.42
CA TYR A 666 3.11 -22.76 29.62
C TYR A 666 3.55 -23.44 30.94
N GLY A 667 4.71 -24.10 30.93
CA GLY A 667 5.32 -24.73 32.10
C GLY A 667 6.24 -23.81 32.90
N GLY A 668 6.70 -24.33 34.04
CA GLY A 668 7.75 -23.70 34.85
C GLY A 668 7.30 -22.49 35.68
N TYR A 669 8.27 -21.65 36.02
CA TYR A 669 8.05 -20.34 36.65
C TYR A 669 7.37 -19.36 35.69
N CYS A 670 6.50 -18.52 36.22
CA CYS A 670 5.73 -17.56 35.44
C CYS A 670 5.31 -16.33 36.24
N VAL A 671 5.01 -15.24 35.54
CA VAL A 671 4.40 -14.02 36.10
C VAL A 671 3.19 -13.59 35.28
N ILE A 672 2.16 -13.05 35.94
CA ILE A 672 1.05 -12.33 35.28
C ILE A 672 1.34 -10.82 35.32
N LYS A 673 1.02 -10.11 34.23
CA LYS A 673 1.10 -8.64 34.13
C LYS A 673 -0.07 -8.08 33.34
N GLY A 674 -0.67 -7.01 33.86
CA GLY A 674 -1.63 -6.18 33.13
C GLY A 674 -0.93 -5.19 32.20
N VAL A 675 -1.72 -4.32 31.57
CA VAL A 675 -1.25 -3.20 30.73
C VAL A 675 -0.20 -2.37 31.46
N GLY A 676 0.92 -2.09 30.78
CA GLY A 676 2.04 -1.33 31.32
C GLY A 676 3.36 -1.53 30.58
N ASP A 677 4.31 -0.63 30.86
CA ASP A 677 5.67 -0.64 30.32
C ASP A 677 6.64 -1.28 31.33
N TYR A 678 7.35 -2.33 30.91
CA TYR A 678 8.32 -3.07 31.73
C TYR A 678 9.71 -2.96 31.08
N PRO A 679 10.44 -1.84 31.30
CA PRO A 679 11.71 -1.55 30.63
C PRO A 679 12.85 -2.51 31.03
N ASP A 680 12.65 -3.31 32.07
CA ASP A 680 13.52 -4.39 32.47
C ASP A 680 12.62 -5.52 32.99
N VAL A 681 12.73 -6.70 32.38
CA VAL A 681 11.92 -7.88 32.69
C VAL A 681 12.15 -8.36 34.14
N THR A 682 13.35 -8.13 34.69
CA THR A 682 13.71 -8.50 36.06
C THR A 682 12.96 -7.65 37.10
N LEU A 683 12.68 -6.38 36.79
CA LEU A 683 11.81 -5.52 37.61
C LEU A 683 10.35 -5.99 37.61
N ALA A 684 9.92 -6.69 36.56
CA ALA A 684 8.63 -7.37 36.54
C ALA A 684 8.61 -8.66 37.38
N GLY A 685 9.76 -9.08 37.93
CA GLY A 685 9.91 -10.33 38.69
C GLY A 685 10.12 -11.55 37.81
N PHE A 686 10.36 -11.40 36.51
CA PHE A 686 10.61 -12.51 35.58
C PHE A 686 12.08 -12.49 35.12
N PRO A 687 12.73 -13.65 34.90
CA PRO A 687 14.16 -13.62 34.65
C PRO A 687 14.51 -13.13 33.23
N ASN A 688 15.66 -12.44 33.12
CA ASN A 688 16.20 -12.00 31.83
C ASN A 688 16.48 -13.20 30.93
N ASP A 689 16.20 -13.06 29.63
CA ASP A 689 16.49 -14.08 28.61
C ASP A 689 15.94 -15.47 28.96
N ALA A 690 14.80 -15.53 29.66
CA ALA A 690 14.19 -16.77 30.09
C ALA A 690 12.80 -17.03 29.50
N ALA A 691 12.24 -16.13 28.70
CA ALA A 691 10.91 -16.32 28.12
C ALA A 691 10.92 -17.44 27.06
N THR A 692 10.10 -18.47 27.27
CA THR A 692 9.97 -19.62 26.35
C THR A 692 8.54 -19.83 25.86
N SER A 693 7.52 -19.45 26.65
CA SER A 693 6.12 -19.42 26.19
C SER A 693 5.33 -18.30 26.87
N VAL A 694 4.22 -17.88 26.27
CA VAL A 694 3.43 -16.72 26.72
C VAL A 694 1.94 -16.95 26.50
N LYS A 695 1.10 -16.67 27.50
CA LYS A 695 -0.36 -16.53 27.33
C LYS A 695 -0.73 -15.06 27.19
N VAL A 696 -1.60 -14.75 26.25
CA VAL A 696 -2.07 -13.39 25.96
C VAL A 696 -3.58 -13.32 26.14
N GLY A 697 -4.06 -12.37 26.94
CA GLY A 697 -5.48 -12.09 27.14
C GLY A 697 -6.13 -11.45 25.91
N SER A 698 -7.43 -11.70 25.71
CA SER A 698 -8.16 -11.35 24.48
C SER A 698 -8.37 -9.86 24.20
N GLN A 699 -7.96 -8.96 25.10
CA GLN A 699 -8.06 -7.51 24.96
C GLN A 699 -6.68 -6.81 24.98
N VAL A 700 -5.58 -7.57 25.01
CA VAL A 700 -4.21 -7.05 25.03
C VAL A 700 -3.32 -7.68 23.95
N GLN A 701 -2.15 -7.08 23.76
CA GLN A 701 -1.00 -7.67 23.11
C GLN A 701 0.24 -7.47 23.99
N ILE A 702 1.23 -8.35 23.84
CA ILE A 702 2.55 -8.18 24.45
C ILE A 702 3.59 -7.92 23.36
N VAL A 703 4.44 -6.93 23.61
CA VAL A 703 5.61 -6.61 22.79
C VAL A 703 6.85 -6.99 23.59
N LEU A 704 7.53 -8.06 23.19
CA LEU A 704 8.78 -8.53 23.78
C LEU A 704 9.97 -7.92 23.04
N TYR A 705 11.00 -7.50 23.76
CA TYR A 705 12.23 -6.89 23.23
C TYR A 705 13.45 -7.68 23.70
N SER A 706 14.48 -7.80 22.84
CA SER A 706 15.65 -8.60 23.20
C SER A 706 16.55 -7.95 24.25
N ASP A 707 16.48 -6.63 24.34
CA ASP A 707 17.34 -5.82 25.19
C ASP A 707 16.50 -5.02 26.19
N ILE A 708 17.12 -4.54 27.26
CA ILE A 708 16.47 -3.63 28.22
C ILE A 708 16.11 -2.27 27.55
N ASN A 709 15.19 -1.54 28.17
CA ASN A 709 14.67 -0.24 27.71
C ASN A 709 14.05 -0.27 26.30
N PHE A 710 13.39 -1.38 25.95
CA PHE A 710 12.63 -1.57 24.70
C PHE A 710 13.49 -1.49 23.43
N GLN A 711 14.73 -1.99 23.48
CA GLN A 711 15.70 -1.91 22.39
C GLN A 711 15.83 -3.22 21.59
N ALA A 712 16.55 -3.11 20.47
CA ALA A 712 16.96 -4.22 19.59
C ALA A 712 15.79 -5.05 19.02
N ASN A 713 15.91 -6.39 18.99
CA ASN A 713 14.96 -7.26 18.29
C ASN A 713 13.60 -7.25 19.00
N VAL A 714 12.52 -7.39 18.23
CA VAL A 714 11.16 -7.28 18.76
C VAL A 714 10.25 -8.41 18.25
N ALA A 715 9.41 -8.94 19.13
CA ALA A 715 8.27 -9.79 18.78
C ALA A 715 6.98 -9.20 19.37
N ARG A 716 5.91 -9.19 18.56
CA ARG A 716 4.57 -8.79 18.98
C ARG A 716 3.68 -10.02 19.00
N LEU A 717 3.14 -10.36 20.16
CA LEU A 717 2.26 -11.52 20.34
C LEU A 717 0.86 -11.03 20.71
N GLN A 718 -0.07 -11.30 19.80
CA GLN A 718 -1.50 -11.02 19.94
C GLN A 718 -2.30 -12.27 20.36
N ASN A 719 -1.69 -13.44 20.24
CA ASN A 719 -2.24 -14.73 20.65
C ASN A 719 -1.28 -15.40 21.64
N SER A 720 -1.80 -16.36 22.40
CA SER A 720 -0.94 -17.20 23.27
C SER A 720 0.00 -18.06 22.41
N ASP A 721 1.29 -18.01 22.70
CA ASP A 721 2.33 -18.78 22.02
C ASP A 721 2.90 -19.84 22.98
N PRO A 722 2.70 -21.15 22.71
CA PRO A 722 3.23 -22.22 23.54
C PRO A 722 4.75 -22.45 23.37
N ASN A 723 5.42 -21.86 22.36
CA ASN A 723 6.87 -21.98 22.18
C ASN A 723 7.44 -20.88 21.26
N LEU A 724 8.09 -19.88 21.84
CA LEU A 724 8.68 -18.72 21.14
C LEU A 724 9.79 -19.06 20.13
N ALA A 725 10.24 -20.33 20.05
CA ALA A 725 11.35 -20.76 19.20
C ALA A 725 11.08 -20.56 17.69
N GLY A 726 9.82 -20.46 17.28
CA GLY A 726 9.43 -20.20 15.89
C GLY A 726 9.28 -18.71 15.53
N GLY A 727 9.42 -17.79 16.50
CA GLY A 727 9.17 -16.36 16.34
C GLY A 727 10.41 -15.53 16.03
N SER A 728 10.21 -14.25 15.67
CA SER A 728 11.28 -13.29 15.31
C SER A 728 12.26 -12.93 16.45
N LEU A 729 11.93 -13.28 17.69
CA LEU A 729 12.79 -13.09 18.87
C LEU A 729 13.53 -14.37 19.30
N GLY A 730 13.00 -15.55 18.96
CA GLY A 730 13.44 -16.84 19.51
C GLY A 730 13.02 -17.07 20.98
N THR A 731 13.38 -18.22 21.54
CA THR A 731 13.31 -18.51 22.99
C THR A 731 14.52 -17.95 23.72
N ASN A 732 14.35 -17.63 25.00
CA ASN A 732 15.43 -17.28 25.91
C ASN A 732 16.22 -16.02 25.46
N THR A 733 15.46 -14.98 25.10
CA THR A 733 16.00 -13.73 24.55
C THR A 733 15.27 -12.47 25.02
N ALA A 734 14.17 -12.56 25.76
CA ALA A 734 13.41 -11.36 26.16
C ALA A 734 14.01 -10.69 27.41
N SER A 735 14.41 -9.42 27.28
CA SER A 735 14.98 -8.60 28.36
C SER A 735 14.10 -7.42 28.78
N SER A 736 13.15 -6.98 27.95
CA SER A 736 12.11 -6.02 28.35
C SER A 736 10.82 -6.26 27.58
N PHE A 737 9.69 -5.74 28.07
CA PHE A 737 8.40 -5.92 27.40
C PHE A 737 7.39 -4.82 27.68
N ARG A 738 6.41 -4.69 26.80
CA ARG A 738 5.22 -3.86 27.00
C ARG A 738 3.97 -4.71 26.91
N VAL A 739 3.03 -4.47 27.80
CA VAL A 739 1.67 -5.01 27.69
C VAL A 739 0.78 -3.85 27.32
N GLN A 740 0.13 -3.94 26.16
CA GLN A 740 -0.68 -2.87 25.59
C GLN A 740 -2.09 -3.41 25.38
N PRO A 741 -3.14 -2.58 25.46
CA PRO A 741 -4.43 -2.92 24.87
C PRO A 741 -4.25 -3.33 23.41
N HIS A 742 -5.16 -4.14 22.90
CA HIS A 742 -5.02 -4.77 21.60
C HIS A 742 -5.15 -3.76 20.44
N SER A 743 -4.07 -3.03 20.16
CA SER A 743 -3.96 -2.11 19.02
C SER A 743 -4.07 -2.89 17.72
N LEU A 744 -5.20 -2.73 17.04
CA LEU A 744 -5.44 -3.31 15.73
C LEU A 744 -4.86 -2.41 14.64
N THR A 745 -4.42 -3.01 13.54
CA THR A 745 -4.15 -2.30 12.27
C THR A 745 -5.40 -2.23 11.39
N ASN A 746 -6.44 -3.01 11.70
CA ASN A 746 -7.74 -3.08 11.02
C ASN A 746 -8.87 -3.12 12.05
N CYS A 747 -9.36 -1.97 12.50
CA CYS A 747 -10.53 -1.91 13.39
C CYS A 747 -11.85 -2.05 12.63
N SER A 748 -12.44 -3.25 12.70
CA SER A 748 -13.81 -3.52 12.24
C SER A 748 -14.73 -3.68 13.46
N PRO A 749 -15.43 -2.63 13.91
CA PRO A 749 -16.32 -2.71 15.06
C PRO A 749 -17.59 -3.50 14.74
N ARG A 750 -18.14 -4.19 15.73
CA ARG A 750 -19.47 -4.81 15.70
C ARG A 750 -20.58 -3.78 15.93
N ALA A 751 -21.84 -4.21 15.84
CA ALA A 751 -23.00 -3.33 15.92
C ALA A 751 -23.04 -2.47 17.21
N ASN A 752 -22.59 -3.02 18.34
CA ASN A 752 -22.60 -2.35 19.65
C ASN A 752 -21.22 -1.78 20.07
N GLU A 753 -20.36 -1.52 19.09
CA GLU A 753 -18.98 -1.06 19.28
C GLU A 753 -18.66 0.15 18.39
N ALA A 754 -17.68 0.95 18.81
CA ALA A 754 -17.07 2.02 18.03
C ALA A 754 -15.58 1.76 17.87
N ALA A 755 -15.06 1.91 16.66
CA ALA A 755 -13.63 1.94 16.38
C ALA A 755 -13.11 3.36 16.54
N LEU A 756 -12.08 3.56 17.35
CA LEU A 756 -11.46 4.85 17.63
C LEU A 756 -10.03 4.85 17.10
N PHE A 757 -9.69 5.81 16.23
CA PHE A 757 -8.41 5.87 15.51
C PHE A 757 -7.61 7.11 15.91
N VAL A 758 -6.29 6.95 16.13
CA VAL A 758 -5.39 8.09 16.35
C VAL A 758 -4.99 8.82 15.06
N THR A 759 -5.43 8.29 13.92
CA THR A 759 -5.21 8.90 12.60
C THR A 759 -6.57 9.36 12.04
N PRO A 760 -6.58 10.36 11.12
CA PRO A 760 -7.79 10.72 10.40
C PRO A 760 -8.19 9.68 9.33
N LEU A 761 -7.45 8.58 9.18
CA LEU A 761 -7.71 7.49 8.23
C LEU A 761 -8.41 6.32 8.94
N LEU A 762 -8.99 5.37 8.19
CA LEU A 762 -9.47 4.09 8.76
C LEU A 762 -8.34 3.05 8.91
N THR A 763 -7.10 3.51 8.88
CA THR A 763 -5.88 2.71 8.85
C THR A 763 -4.86 3.27 9.85
N GLY A 764 -4.06 2.39 10.44
CA GLY A 764 -3.14 2.73 11.53
C GLY A 764 -3.69 2.30 12.90
N GLU A 765 -3.08 2.82 13.96
CA GLU A 765 -3.38 2.39 15.33
C GLU A 765 -4.78 2.82 15.78
N CYS A 766 -5.54 1.85 16.29
CA CYS A 766 -6.92 2.04 16.70
C CYS A 766 -7.34 1.01 17.77
N ILE A 767 -8.37 1.36 18.53
CA ILE A 767 -9.04 0.47 19.50
C ILE A 767 -10.49 0.21 19.11
N ILE A 768 -11.06 -0.87 19.63
CA ILE A 768 -12.51 -1.14 19.62
C ILE A 768 -13.07 -0.86 21.02
N ALA A 769 -13.98 0.10 21.13
CA ALA A 769 -14.67 0.45 22.37
C ALA A 769 -16.15 0.02 22.31
N GLY A 770 -16.53 -0.90 23.20
CA GLY A 770 -17.93 -1.26 23.42
C GLY A 770 -18.70 -0.21 24.24
N ILE A 771 -20.00 -0.43 24.45
CA ILE A 771 -20.85 0.43 25.29
C ILE A 771 -20.26 0.56 26.71
N GLY A 772 -19.90 1.78 27.10
CA GLY A 772 -19.17 2.03 28.35
C GLY A 772 -18.85 3.50 28.60
N ASN A 773 -18.38 3.77 29.82
CA ASN A 773 -17.86 5.07 30.25
C ASN A 773 -16.34 4.97 30.37
N TYR A 774 -15.61 5.76 29.59
CA TYR A 774 -14.15 5.76 29.51
C TYR A 774 -13.64 7.11 30.06
N PRO A 775 -13.39 7.22 31.39
CA PRO A 775 -13.12 8.50 32.04
C PRO A 775 -11.74 9.09 31.71
N ASP A 776 -10.89 8.33 31.02
CA ASP A 776 -9.51 8.66 30.69
C ASP A 776 -9.15 7.90 29.40
N MET A 777 -8.49 8.58 28.45
CA MET A 777 -8.10 8.00 27.16
C MET A 777 -6.96 7.00 27.26
N LEU A 778 -5.99 7.25 28.15
CA LEU A 778 -4.87 6.34 28.40
C LEU A 778 -5.38 5.02 29.00
N ALA A 779 -6.38 5.10 29.87
CA ALA A 779 -7.10 3.92 30.39
C ALA A 779 -7.93 3.17 29.33
N ALA A 780 -8.29 3.84 28.22
CA ALA A 780 -8.95 3.22 27.07
C ALA A 780 -7.97 2.60 26.06
N GLY A 781 -6.66 2.86 26.17
CA GLY A 781 -5.63 2.37 25.25
C GLY A 781 -5.28 3.30 24.09
N LEU A 782 -5.59 4.59 24.21
CA LEU A 782 -5.16 5.62 23.27
C LEU A 782 -4.36 6.70 24.01
N PRO A 783 -3.39 7.38 23.37
CA PRO A 783 -2.77 8.54 23.98
C PRO A 783 -3.82 9.64 24.23
N ASN A 784 -3.64 10.42 25.31
CA ASN A 784 -4.48 11.60 25.54
C ASN A 784 -4.35 12.57 24.37
N ASP A 785 -5.44 13.25 24.01
CA ASP A 785 -5.47 14.22 22.92
C ASP A 785 -4.98 13.68 21.56
N ALA A 786 -5.07 12.37 21.31
CA ALA A 786 -4.66 11.77 20.04
C ALA A 786 -5.83 11.25 19.17
N LEU A 787 -7.08 11.31 19.65
CA LEU A 787 -8.21 10.82 18.86
C LEU A 787 -8.47 11.74 17.66
N SER A 788 -8.44 11.16 16.46
CA SER A 788 -8.66 11.89 15.20
C SER A 788 -9.90 11.41 14.42
N ARG A 789 -10.36 10.17 14.63
CA ARG A 789 -11.53 9.61 13.92
C ARG A 789 -12.28 8.55 14.73
N VAL A 790 -13.57 8.43 14.47
CA VAL A 790 -14.45 7.34 14.93
C VAL A 790 -15.09 6.63 13.75
N SER A 791 -15.29 5.32 13.85
CA SER A 791 -16.09 4.53 12.91
C SER A 791 -17.02 3.57 13.65
N PHE A 792 -18.13 3.19 13.03
CA PHE A 792 -19.09 2.18 13.51
C PHE A 792 -19.30 1.11 12.44
N ALA A 793 -19.89 -0.02 12.83
CA ALA A 793 -20.07 -1.18 11.96
C ALA A 793 -20.82 -0.86 10.66
N ALA A 794 -20.22 -1.20 9.52
CA ALA A 794 -20.95 -1.30 8.25
C ALA A 794 -21.59 -2.69 8.15
N ARG A 795 -22.87 -2.75 7.73
CA ARG A 795 -23.52 -4.00 7.31
C ARG A 795 -24.14 -3.80 5.93
N ALA A 796 -24.18 -4.88 5.14
CA ALA A 796 -24.75 -4.88 3.80
C ALA A 796 -26.23 -4.49 3.82
N SER A 797 -26.62 -3.62 2.87
CA SER A 797 -27.99 -3.31 2.40
C SER A 797 -29.14 -3.23 3.43
N ASP A 798 -29.73 -2.04 3.54
CA ASP A 798 -31.14 -1.77 3.87
C ASP A 798 -31.58 -1.53 5.34
N VAL A 799 -30.70 -1.02 6.23
CA VAL A 799 -31.14 -0.44 7.54
C VAL A 799 -30.38 0.87 7.84
N PRO A 800 -31.06 1.96 8.28
CA PRO A 800 -30.40 3.24 8.52
C PRO A 800 -29.63 3.30 9.87
N LEU A 801 -28.42 3.84 9.79
CA LEU A 801 -27.66 4.62 10.79
C LEU A 801 -27.92 4.38 12.30
N GLY A 802 -26.89 3.84 12.99
CA GLY A 802 -26.66 4.06 14.42
C GLY A 802 -27.26 3.01 15.36
N ALA A 803 -26.46 1.97 15.68
CA ALA A 803 -26.71 1.10 16.84
C ALA A 803 -26.04 1.61 18.13
N VAL A 804 -24.95 2.40 18.01
CA VAL A 804 -24.34 3.18 19.10
C VAL A 804 -24.08 4.65 18.69
N GLU A 805 -24.03 5.54 19.69
CA GLU A 805 -23.43 6.88 19.63
C GLU A 805 -22.18 6.92 20.52
N ILE A 806 -21.23 7.80 20.21
CA ILE A 806 -20.15 8.17 21.14
C ILE A 806 -20.26 9.65 21.52
N VAL A 807 -20.07 9.95 22.79
CA VAL A 807 -19.93 11.31 23.31
C VAL A 807 -18.47 11.52 23.69
N LEU A 808 -17.83 12.50 23.08
CA LEU A 808 -16.42 12.86 23.29
C LEU A 808 -16.34 14.11 24.17
N TYR A 809 -15.32 14.17 25.03
CA TYR A 809 -15.10 15.26 25.99
C TYR A 809 -13.64 15.73 25.92
N GLU A 810 -13.43 17.06 25.95
CA GLU A 810 -12.08 17.65 25.93
C GLU A 810 -11.28 17.31 27.20
N ASP A 811 -11.93 17.21 28.37
CA ASP A 811 -11.27 16.90 29.64
C ASP A 811 -11.54 15.44 30.10
N VAL A 812 -10.66 14.95 30.99
CA VAL A 812 -10.88 13.69 31.74
C VAL A 812 -12.15 13.75 32.61
N ASN A 813 -12.67 12.59 33.00
CA ASN A 813 -13.88 12.43 33.83
C ASN A 813 -15.13 13.14 33.27
N PHE A 814 -15.24 13.22 31.94
CA PHE A 814 -16.40 13.72 31.20
C PHE A 814 -16.71 15.21 31.43
N GLN A 815 -15.66 16.03 31.57
CA GLN A 815 -15.75 17.48 31.73
C GLN A 815 -15.36 18.21 30.41
N GLY A 816 -15.29 19.54 30.44
CA GLY A 816 -14.89 20.33 29.27
C GLY A 816 -15.97 20.44 28.19
N ALA A 817 -15.57 20.91 26.99
CA ALA A 817 -16.48 20.89 25.84
C ALA A 817 -16.75 19.45 25.41
N SER A 818 -17.91 19.20 24.79
CA SER A 818 -18.27 17.87 24.32
C SER A 818 -19.03 17.88 22.99
N THR A 819 -18.92 16.77 22.25
CA THR A 819 -19.66 16.55 21.00
C THR A 819 -20.22 15.12 20.96
N VAL A 820 -21.23 14.89 20.11
CA VAL A 820 -21.85 13.57 19.92
C VAL A 820 -21.67 13.12 18.47
N VAL A 821 -21.06 11.97 18.27
CA VAL A 821 -20.78 11.37 16.97
C VAL A 821 -21.72 10.17 16.75
N ARG A 822 -22.38 10.12 15.60
CA ARG A 822 -23.51 9.22 15.30
C ARG A 822 -23.40 8.44 13.99
N LEU A 823 -22.44 8.78 13.14
CA LEU A 823 -22.26 8.25 11.79
C LEU A 823 -20.83 7.72 11.65
N SER A 824 -20.62 6.68 10.84
CA SER A 824 -19.25 6.27 10.48
C SER A 824 -18.60 7.31 9.57
N SER A 825 -17.28 7.43 9.64
CA SER A 825 -16.47 8.33 8.79
C SER A 825 -16.43 9.85 9.07
N PRO A 826 -16.69 10.39 10.29
CA PRO A 826 -16.32 11.76 10.61
C PRO A 826 -14.88 11.82 11.15
N VAL A 827 -14.02 12.57 10.45
CA VAL A 827 -12.78 13.09 11.04
C VAL A 827 -13.18 14.12 12.11
N LEU A 828 -12.59 14.05 13.29
CA LEU A 828 -13.03 14.87 14.44
C LEU A 828 -12.74 16.36 14.27
N SER A 829 -11.98 16.76 13.25
CA SER A 829 -11.73 18.16 12.88
C SER A 829 -13.01 18.86 12.47
N VAL A 830 -13.96 18.13 11.86
CA VAL A 830 -15.32 18.61 11.52
C VAL A 830 -16.12 18.99 12.78
N TYR A 831 -15.80 18.38 13.92
CA TYR A 831 -16.41 18.70 15.22
C TYR A 831 -15.52 19.59 16.12
N GLY A 832 -14.35 20.03 15.65
CA GLY A 832 -13.38 20.79 16.44
C GLY A 832 -12.72 20.01 17.59
N MET A 833 -12.81 18.67 17.55
CA MET A 833 -12.38 17.72 18.60
C MET A 833 -11.16 16.88 18.21
N ASP A 834 -10.63 17.09 17.00
CA ASP A 834 -9.39 16.46 16.55
C ASP A 834 -8.24 16.77 17.49
N ASN A 835 -7.57 15.73 17.97
CA ASN A 835 -6.43 15.84 18.86
C ASN A 835 -6.70 16.66 20.15
N LYS A 836 -7.87 16.43 20.77
CA LYS A 836 -8.28 17.06 22.05
C LYS A 836 -9.09 16.18 23.00
N VAL A 837 -9.40 14.94 22.61
CA VAL A 837 -10.27 14.11 23.43
C VAL A 837 -9.47 13.54 24.60
N SER A 838 -9.97 13.74 25.82
CA SER A 838 -9.39 13.17 27.06
C SER A 838 -10.33 12.20 27.79
N SER A 839 -11.63 12.17 27.46
CA SER A 839 -12.55 11.10 27.90
C SER A 839 -13.74 10.91 26.97
N PHE A 840 -14.41 9.74 27.02
CA PHE A 840 -15.55 9.46 26.15
C PHE A 840 -16.57 8.47 26.72
N LYS A 841 -17.78 8.45 26.15
CA LYS A 841 -18.86 7.51 26.50
C LYS A 841 -19.45 6.89 25.24
N VAL A 842 -19.44 5.57 25.12
CA VAL A 842 -20.16 4.84 24.07
C VAL A 842 -21.51 4.41 24.62
N ARG A 843 -22.60 4.69 23.90
CA ARG A 843 -23.99 4.44 24.33
C ARG A 843 -24.76 3.75 23.21
N ALA A 844 -25.64 2.81 23.55
CA ALA A 844 -26.58 2.26 22.58
C ALA A 844 -27.58 3.33 22.10
N THR A 845 -27.79 3.42 20.80
CA THR A 845 -28.88 4.19 20.16
C THR A 845 -30.04 3.31 19.73
N THR A 846 -29.85 1.99 19.61
CA THR A 846 -30.96 1.02 19.51
C THR A 846 -30.71 -0.20 20.39
N CYS A 847 -31.78 -0.80 20.92
CA CYS A 847 -31.73 -1.89 21.88
C CYS A 847 -31.73 -3.28 21.22
N ARG A 848 -30.91 -3.48 20.17
CA ARG A 848 -30.86 -4.77 19.44
C ARG A 848 -29.55 -5.53 19.78
N PRO A 849 -29.64 -6.73 20.40
CA PRO A 849 -28.49 -7.58 20.63
C PRO A 849 -28.08 -8.33 19.35
N ASP A 850 -26.79 -8.59 19.18
CA ASP A 850 -26.26 -9.52 18.17
C ASP A 850 -26.46 -10.99 18.59
N SER A 851 -25.97 -11.94 17.79
CA SER A 851 -26.19 -13.39 17.99
C SER A 851 -25.67 -13.95 19.31
N ASP A 852 -24.67 -13.30 19.93
CA ASP A 852 -24.01 -13.67 21.19
C ASP A 852 -24.35 -12.75 22.39
N GLU A 853 -25.33 -11.84 22.26
CA GLU A 853 -25.73 -10.85 23.26
C GLU A 853 -27.19 -10.97 23.80
N VAL A 854 -27.50 -10.26 24.88
CA VAL A 854 -28.85 -10.03 25.42
C VAL A 854 -29.13 -8.55 25.61
N ALA A 855 -30.33 -8.10 25.25
CA ALA A 855 -30.86 -6.77 25.58
C ALA A 855 -31.92 -6.88 26.69
N LEU A 856 -31.78 -6.07 27.72
CA LEU A 856 -32.66 -5.97 28.90
C LEU A 856 -33.49 -4.68 28.82
N PHE A 857 -34.75 -4.70 29.27
CA PHE A 857 -35.69 -3.57 29.16
C PHE A 857 -36.49 -3.34 30.45
N VAL A 858 -36.70 -2.08 30.81
CA VAL A 858 -37.45 -1.70 32.03
C VAL A 858 -38.97 -1.73 31.90
N HIS A 859 -39.48 -1.90 30.69
CA HIS A 859 -40.91 -2.13 30.45
C HIS A 859 -41.12 -3.40 29.63
N ILE A 860 -42.36 -3.88 29.64
CA ILE A 860 -42.86 -4.93 28.75
C ILE A 860 -42.74 -4.49 27.27
N ASN A 861 -42.91 -5.43 26.34
CA ASN A 861 -42.83 -5.23 24.89
C ASN A 861 -41.50 -4.66 24.35
N ALA A 862 -40.36 -4.86 25.03
CA ALA A 862 -39.09 -4.23 24.70
C ALA A 862 -39.14 -2.68 24.69
N GLY A 863 -39.93 -2.11 25.62
CA GLY A 863 -40.07 -0.67 25.82
C GLY A 863 -39.24 -0.11 26.98
N GLY A 864 -39.14 1.22 27.04
CA GLY A 864 -38.44 1.95 28.09
C GLY A 864 -36.90 1.93 27.96
N THR A 865 -36.22 2.34 29.02
CA THR A 865 -34.76 2.22 29.17
C THR A 865 -34.28 0.79 28.94
N CYS A 866 -33.17 0.64 28.22
CA CYS A 866 -32.61 -0.65 27.88
C CYS A 866 -31.08 -0.71 28.09
N VAL A 867 -30.52 -1.91 28.17
CA VAL A 867 -29.07 -2.17 28.15
C VAL A 867 -28.75 -3.47 27.42
N VAL A 868 -27.72 -3.48 26.58
CA VAL A 868 -27.24 -4.67 25.85
C VAL A 868 -25.97 -5.23 26.51
N ARG A 869 -25.83 -6.56 26.60
CA ARG A 869 -24.73 -7.26 27.30
C ARG A 869 -24.38 -8.57 26.59
N GLY A 870 -23.08 -8.82 26.39
CA GLY A 870 -22.56 -10.09 25.88
C GLY A 870 -22.46 -11.20 26.94
N GLY A 871 -21.82 -12.31 26.57
CA GLY A 871 -21.52 -13.42 27.49
C GLY A 871 -20.70 -12.97 28.71
N GLY A 872 -21.10 -13.40 29.91
CA GLY A 872 -20.45 -12.95 31.15
C GLY A 872 -21.21 -13.25 32.44
N ILE A 873 -20.60 -12.88 33.56
CA ILE A 873 -21.17 -12.91 34.91
C ILE A 873 -21.35 -11.47 35.38
N TYR A 874 -22.58 -11.08 35.70
CA TYR A 874 -22.93 -9.75 36.16
C TYR A 874 -23.48 -9.84 37.58
N GLN A 875 -22.65 -9.49 38.56
CA GLN A 875 -22.96 -9.59 39.99
C GLN A 875 -23.95 -8.51 40.49
N ASP A 876 -24.25 -7.49 39.69
CA ASP A 876 -25.24 -6.45 39.96
C ASP A 876 -25.93 -6.07 38.64
N MET A 877 -27.05 -5.34 38.71
CA MET A 877 -27.68 -4.80 37.51
C MET A 877 -26.80 -3.72 36.86
N PRO A 878 -26.87 -3.54 35.52
CA PRO A 878 -25.99 -2.60 34.82
C PRO A 878 -26.15 -1.16 35.29
N VAL A 879 -25.05 -0.42 35.43
CA VAL A 879 -25.08 1.02 35.75
C VAL A 879 -25.96 1.77 34.74
N GLY A 880 -27.00 2.44 35.24
CA GLY A 880 -28.03 3.11 34.43
C GLY A 880 -29.30 2.30 34.16
N PHE A 881 -29.32 1.01 34.53
CA PHE A 881 -30.53 0.18 34.56
C PHE A 881 -30.98 0.01 36.03
N PRO A 882 -32.22 0.38 36.40
CA PRO A 882 -32.66 0.28 37.79
C PRO A 882 -32.71 -1.18 38.28
N ASN A 883 -32.32 -1.40 39.53
CA ASN A 883 -32.52 -2.67 40.23
C ASN A 883 -34.02 -2.96 40.35
N ASP A 884 -34.42 -4.23 40.36
CA ASP A 884 -35.83 -4.62 40.54
C ASP A 884 -36.77 -3.88 39.56
N SER A 885 -36.37 -3.82 38.29
CA SER A 885 -37.14 -3.16 37.22
C SER A 885 -36.99 -3.85 35.87
N LEU A 886 -36.54 -5.10 35.83
CA LEU A 886 -36.44 -5.87 34.59
C LEU A 886 -37.81 -6.45 34.20
N SER A 887 -38.38 -5.94 33.10
CA SER A 887 -39.72 -6.30 32.63
C SER A 887 -39.76 -7.00 31.26
N SER A 888 -38.76 -6.83 30.39
CA SER A 888 -38.63 -7.69 29.20
C SER A 888 -37.19 -7.83 28.69
N VAL A 889 -36.97 -8.81 27.81
CA VAL A 889 -35.65 -9.23 27.32
C VAL A 889 -35.72 -9.63 25.84
N ILE A 890 -34.68 -9.31 25.07
CA ILE A 890 -34.40 -9.88 23.74
C ILE A 890 -33.05 -10.60 23.81
N ARG A 891 -32.92 -11.78 23.19
CA ARG A 891 -31.67 -12.57 23.16
C ARG A 891 -31.22 -12.83 21.73
N GLY A 892 -29.91 -12.87 21.53
CA GLY A 892 -29.27 -13.44 20.36
C GLY A 892 -29.53 -14.95 20.23
N CYS A 893 -29.43 -15.46 18.99
CA CYS A 893 -29.74 -16.86 18.67
C CYS A 893 -28.80 -17.89 19.32
N GLY A 894 -27.62 -17.49 19.81
CA GLY A 894 -26.68 -18.33 20.55
C GLY A 894 -26.70 -18.16 22.07
N VAL A 895 -27.70 -17.46 22.65
CA VAL A 895 -27.62 -16.96 24.03
C VAL A 895 -28.62 -17.58 25.01
N SER A 896 -28.06 -18.15 26.09
CA SER A 896 -28.81 -18.47 27.31
C SER A 896 -28.55 -17.43 28.41
N VAL A 897 -29.59 -17.06 29.18
CA VAL A 897 -29.48 -16.07 30.27
C VAL A 897 -30.23 -16.56 31.49
N THR A 898 -29.64 -16.39 32.66
CA THR A 898 -30.26 -16.68 33.96
C THR A 898 -30.22 -15.43 34.84
N PHE A 899 -31.37 -15.02 35.36
CA PHE A 899 -31.53 -13.90 36.29
C PHE A 899 -31.64 -14.40 37.73
N TYR A 900 -31.26 -13.54 38.68
CA TYR A 900 -31.17 -13.83 40.11
C TYR A 900 -31.84 -12.70 40.90
N ALA A 901 -32.56 -13.08 41.97
CA ALA A 901 -33.31 -12.16 42.81
C ALA A 901 -32.41 -11.20 43.61
N ASP A 902 -31.24 -11.67 44.03
CA ASP A 902 -30.28 -10.92 44.83
C ASP A 902 -29.01 -10.61 44.01
N ARG A 903 -28.14 -9.77 44.54
CA ARG A 903 -26.80 -9.50 43.99
C ARG A 903 -25.86 -10.70 44.13
N ASP A 904 -24.72 -10.65 43.47
CA ASP A 904 -23.67 -11.69 43.42
C ASP A 904 -24.13 -13.06 42.90
N LEU A 905 -25.15 -13.11 42.04
CA LEU A 905 -25.82 -14.35 41.57
C LEU A 905 -26.43 -15.19 42.72
N LYS A 906 -27.02 -14.53 43.72
CA LYS A 906 -27.65 -15.17 44.89
C LYS A 906 -29.19 -15.13 44.83
N GLY A 907 -29.83 -15.85 45.74
CA GLY A 907 -31.28 -15.90 45.85
C GLY A 907 -31.96 -16.82 44.83
N THR A 908 -33.28 -16.66 44.69
CA THR A 908 -34.07 -17.37 43.67
C THR A 908 -33.58 -16.97 42.27
N ASN A 909 -33.42 -17.94 41.38
CA ASN A 909 -33.02 -17.69 40.00
C ASN A 909 -34.04 -18.23 38.99
N TRP A 910 -34.04 -17.66 37.78
CA TRP A 910 -34.90 -18.09 36.68
C TRP A 910 -34.19 -17.88 35.33
N PRO A 911 -34.24 -18.86 34.41
CA PRO A 911 -33.77 -18.67 33.04
C PRO A 911 -34.73 -17.79 32.24
N ALA A 912 -34.21 -17.09 31.24
CA ALA A 912 -35.03 -16.50 30.19
C ALA A 912 -35.62 -17.60 29.30
N GLY A 913 -36.95 -17.64 29.16
CA GLY A 913 -37.65 -18.62 28.33
C GLY A 913 -37.32 -18.49 26.83
N GLU A 914 -37.30 -19.61 26.11
CA GLU A 914 -37.18 -19.62 24.65
C GLU A 914 -38.41 -18.96 24.01
N HIS A 915 -38.24 -17.76 23.45
CA HIS A 915 -38.64 -17.38 22.09
C HIS A 915 -38.49 -15.86 21.90
N SER A 916 -38.02 -15.47 20.71
CA SER A 916 -37.92 -14.08 20.30
C SER A 916 -39.31 -13.48 19.99
N LYS A 917 -39.91 -12.78 20.97
CA LYS A 917 -40.79 -11.59 20.82
C LYS A 917 -41.64 -11.39 22.10
N VAL A 918 -41.41 -10.27 22.79
CA VAL A 918 -42.47 -9.40 23.35
C VAL A 918 -43.43 -10.06 24.38
N ASN A 919 -43.11 -9.90 25.68
CA ASN A 919 -43.87 -10.31 26.90
C ASN A 919 -43.75 -11.81 27.26
N ASN A 920 -43.70 -12.26 28.52
CA ASN A 920 -43.60 -11.63 29.86
C ASN A 920 -42.68 -12.53 30.73
N PHE A 921 -42.11 -12.03 31.83
CA PHE A 921 -41.70 -12.93 32.92
C PHE A 921 -42.96 -13.51 33.57
N GLU A 922 -43.24 -14.79 33.35
CA GLU A 922 -44.43 -15.42 33.94
C GLU A 922 -44.27 -15.60 35.47
N GLY A 923 -45.30 -15.20 36.21
CA GLY A 923 -45.34 -15.32 37.67
C GLY A 923 -44.81 -14.10 38.42
N ASN A 924 -44.16 -14.33 39.56
CA ASN A 924 -43.75 -13.31 40.53
C ASN A 924 -42.26 -12.90 40.39
N THR A 925 -41.75 -12.89 39.16
CA THR A 925 -40.33 -12.67 38.81
C THR A 925 -40.08 -11.40 38.00
N ASN A 926 -41.13 -10.77 37.46
CA ASN A 926 -41.06 -9.43 36.85
C ASN A 926 -40.55 -8.42 37.88
N ASP A 927 -39.69 -7.50 37.46
CA ASP A 927 -39.14 -6.42 38.30
C ASP A 927 -38.48 -6.91 39.60
N ARG A 928 -37.74 -8.03 39.52
CA ARG A 928 -37.00 -8.60 40.67
C ARG A 928 -35.57 -9.04 40.38
N ALA A 929 -35.05 -8.77 39.18
CA ALA A 929 -33.68 -9.13 38.84
C ALA A 929 -32.71 -8.11 39.48
N SER A 930 -31.79 -8.63 40.30
CA SER A 930 -30.68 -7.87 40.89
C SER A 930 -29.30 -8.29 40.37
N SER A 931 -29.19 -9.47 39.75
CA SER A 931 -27.97 -9.92 39.07
C SER A 931 -28.28 -10.99 38.01
N PHE A 932 -27.34 -11.27 37.08
CA PHE A 932 -27.59 -12.19 35.96
C PHE A 932 -26.31 -12.78 35.35
N ARG A 933 -26.47 -13.91 34.68
CA ARG A 933 -25.41 -14.62 33.95
C ARG A 933 -25.84 -14.84 32.51
N VAL A 934 -24.94 -14.53 31.57
CA VAL A 934 -25.12 -14.72 30.13
C VAL A 934 -24.14 -15.80 29.66
N LEU A 935 -24.65 -16.80 28.96
CA LEU A 935 -23.89 -17.88 28.34
C LEU A 935 -24.09 -17.81 26.83
N SER A 936 -23.02 -17.52 26.10
CA SER A 936 -22.99 -17.49 24.64
C SER A 936 -22.39 -18.81 24.12
N LEU A 937 -23.12 -19.52 23.27
CA LEU A 937 -22.72 -20.80 22.67
C LEU A 937 -22.40 -20.61 21.18
N PRO A 938 -21.31 -21.22 20.67
CA PRO A 938 -20.99 -21.20 19.24
C PRO A 938 -21.89 -22.17 18.47
N LEU A 939 -23.09 -21.70 18.09
CA LEU A 939 -24.02 -22.43 17.23
C LEU A 939 -24.43 -21.59 16.02
N LEU A 940 -24.53 -22.26 14.86
CA LEU A 940 -25.01 -21.66 13.62
C LEU A 940 -26.49 -21.29 13.77
N CYS A 941 -26.80 -20.01 13.65
CA CYS A 941 -28.19 -19.54 13.65
C CYS A 941 -28.89 -20.00 12.37
N GLY A 942 -29.79 -20.97 12.48
CA GLY A 942 -30.66 -21.39 11.39
C GLY A 942 -31.65 -20.29 11.04
N PHE A 943 -31.75 -19.94 9.76
CA PHE A 943 -32.74 -18.99 9.24
C PHE A 943 -34.17 -19.52 9.42
N PRO A 944 -35.10 -18.71 9.97
CA PRO A 944 -36.50 -18.71 9.57
C PRO A 944 -36.73 -17.85 8.31
#